data_AF-A0A1I3ZC74-F1
#
_entry.id   AF-A0A1I3ZC74-F1
#
_cell.length_a   1.000
_cell.length_b   1.000
_cell.length_c   1.000
_cell.angle_alpha   90.00
_cell.angle_beta   90.00
_cell.angle_gamma   90.00
#
_symmetry.space_group_name_H-M   'P 1'
#
loop_
_entity.id
_entity.type
_entity.pdbx_description
1 polymer ?
#
loop_
_entity_poly.entity_id
_entity_poly.type
_entity_poly.pdbx_seq_one_letter_code
_entity_poly.pdbx_strand_id
1 'polypeptide(L)'
;MAPGEDNPWDYTVSSSERRGRRTLGAGLPVSTSTTPVPGRNENFAVDVAPGQTPVDAPCGDPHPAIAEPPPPVADEKGRLDKVVFGISAALALAFVAWGFLAPSNLGSASGSALTWIESNLGWLFVLLASAFVVFVLWLAVSRYGRIPLGRDDEAPEFRTVSWVAMMFSAGMGIGLMFYGVSEPLSHYVSPPPRTVGAETPEAVQTAMATTLFHWTLHPWAIYAVVGLAIAYGTFRRGRRQLISSAFAPLFGERRTEGPAGKLIDVLAIFATLFGSAASLGLGALQIGSGMEILGWAGDVGNGVLVAIIAVLTAAFVASAVSGVAKGIQWLSNINMVLAVVLAVFVFVVGPTVFILNLLPTAIGSYFADLAEMAARTEAVGGDATAAWLRGWTVFYWAWWISWTPFVGVFIARISRGRTIRQFVSGVLLVPSVVTLVWFVIFGGAGIAAQRDGVDVAGQATAEGQLFGVLGQFPLATVMTVVVMALVAIFFVSGADAASIVMGSLSEGGTLAPSRRTVVFWGAVMGAVAAVMLLVGGDEALTGLQNLTIIAALPFALVMVGLAVALAKDVRSDPMMLRHTVAAEAVEQAVVEGITRHGDDFVLVVEPAPDTAGNGVGDTGAARTPVAAVRRRTENRGRGVADVGSPVPGDRSD
;
A
#
# COMPACT_ATOMS: atom_id res chain seq x y z
N MET A 1 19.23 5.99 24.49
CA MET A 1 20.48 6.50 23.88
C MET A 1 20.99 5.45 22.91
N ALA A 2 20.83 5.68 21.60
CA ALA A 2 21.43 4.92 20.52
C ALA A 2 21.91 5.95 19.48
N PRO A 3 23.15 5.86 18.95
CA PRO A 3 23.65 6.84 17.99
C PRO A 3 23.33 6.41 16.55
N GLY A 4 22.82 7.37 15.75
CA GLY A 4 22.81 7.33 14.28
C GLY A 4 21.79 6.39 13.64
N GLU A 5 20.53 6.82 13.56
CA GLU A 5 19.59 6.30 12.55
C GLU A 5 19.46 7.35 11.44
N ASP A 6 19.72 6.94 10.20
CA ASP A 6 19.46 7.73 9.00
C ASP A 6 17.96 8.02 8.90
N ASN A 7 17.64 9.31 8.79
CA ASN A 7 16.28 9.83 8.87
C ASN A 7 15.56 9.66 7.51
N PRO A 8 14.41 8.98 7.45
CA PRO A 8 13.63 8.86 6.21
C PRO A 8 13.04 10.19 5.71
N TRP A 9 13.16 11.28 6.49
CA TRP A 9 12.70 12.63 6.16
C TRP A 9 13.83 13.65 5.92
N ASP A 10 15.11 13.24 5.97
CA ASP A 10 16.23 14.14 5.70
C ASP A 10 16.65 14.08 4.24
N TYR A 11 16.21 15.08 3.47
CA TYR A 11 16.54 15.22 2.05
C TYR A 11 17.84 16.00 1.86
N THR A 12 18.93 15.51 2.46
CA THR A 12 20.28 15.91 2.08
C THR A 12 21.09 14.67 1.75
N VAL A 13 21.12 14.32 0.46
CA VAL A 13 22.17 13.44 -0.06
C VAL A 13 23.48 14.18 0.19
N SER A 14 24.27 13.70 1.15
CA SER A 14 25.65 14.12 1.28
C SER A 14 26.33 13.69 -0.02
N SER A 15 26.65 14.65 -0.88
CA SER A 15 27.54 14.46 -2.01
C SER A 15 28.94 14.20 -1.46
N SER A 16 29.22 12.95 -1.07
CA SER A 16 30.58 12.57 -0.69
C SER A 16 31.42 12.45 -1.97
N GLU A 17 32.07 13.58 -2.25
CA GLU A 17 33.22 13.83 -3.10
C GLU A 17 33.88 12.61 -3.75
N ARG A 18 33.92 12.64 -5.09
CA ARG A 18 34.99 12.02 -5.89
C ARG A 18 36.34 12.56 -5.40
N ARG A 19 37.07 11.77 -4.61
CA ARG A 19 38.51 11.99 -4.40
C ARG A 19 39.30 10.89 -5.09
N GLY A 20 40.03 11.31 -6.13
CA GLY A 20 40.91 10.47 -6.92
C GLY A 20 42.02 9.83 -6.09
N ARG A 21 42.42 8.63 -6.53
CA ARG A 21 43.70 8.04 -6.14
C ARG A 21 44.65 8.06 -7.32
N ARG A 22 45.69 8.88 -7.17
CA ARG A 22 46.91 8.88 -7.96
C ARG A 22 47.64 7.55 -7.82
N THR A 23 48.20 7.15 -8.94
CA THR A 23 49.43 6.38 -9.15
C THR A 23 50.38 6.27 -7.95
N LEU A 24 50.79 5.04 -7.65
CA LEU A 24 52.12 4.72 -7.14
C LEU A 24 52.56 3.40 -7.77
N GLY A 25 53.62 3.47 -8.56
CA GLY A 25 54.28 2.30 -9.13
C GLY A 25 55.17 1.62 -8.10
N ALA A 26 55.35 0.32 -8.28
CA ALA A 26 56.51 -0.43 -7.83
C ALA A 26 56.70 -1.57 -8.84
N GLY A 27 57.83 -1.53 -9.55
CA GLY A 27 58.19 -2.56 -10.52
C GLY A 27 58.69 -3.84 -9.86
N LEU A 28 58.77 -4.91 -10.66
CA LEU A 28 59.98 -5.66 -10.97
C LEU A 28 59.68 -6.67 -12.13
N PRO A 29 60.68 -7.11 -12.90
CA PRO A 29 60.52 -7.55 -14.29
C PRO A 29 60.76 -9.06 -14.49
N VAL A 30 60.14 -9.69 -15.49
CA VAL A 30 60.62 -10.94 -16.11
C VAL A 30 60.14 -11.02 -17.57
N SER A 31 61.02 -10.67 -18.52
CA SER A 31 61.65 -11.56 -19.52
C SER A 31 60.79 -11.92 -20.74
N THR A 32 61.12 -11.26 -21.84
CA THR A 32 60.87 -11.69 -23.22
C THR A 32 61.64 -12.97 -23.56
N SER A 33 60.96 -13.99 -24.09
CA SER A 33 61.61 -15.02 -24.92
C SER A 33 60.83 -15.21 -26.21
N THR A 34 61.46 -14.77 -27.29
CA THR A 34 61.11 -15.06 -28.69
C THR A 34 61.51 -16.48 -29.06
N THR A 35 60.61 -17.20 -29.73
CA THR A 35 60.97 -18.28 -30.68
C THR A 35 60.03 -18.19 -31.88
N PRO A 36 60.55 -18.11 -33.13
CA PRO A 36 59.73 -18.08 -34.34
C PRO A 36 59.48 -19.50 -34.86
N VAL A 37 58.26 -19.77 -35.31
CA VAL A 37 57.96 -20.92 -36.19
C VAL A 37 57.76 -20.38 -37.61
N PRO A 38 58.53 -20.83 -38.62
CA PRO A 38 58.41 -20.37 -40.00
C PRO A 38 57.48 -21.29 -40.81
N GLY A 39 56.62 -20.71 -41.66
CA GLY A 39 55.82 -21.52 -42.59
C GLY A 39 54.72 -20.81 -43.38
N ARG A 40 55.12 -20.13 -44.46
CA ARG A 40 54.43 -19.95 -45.76
C ARG A 40 53.05 -19.27 -45.88
N ASN A 41 53.14 -18.14 -46.61
CA ASN A 41 52.36 -17.71 -47.79
C ASN A 41 50.94 -17.16 -47.56
N GLU A 42 50.77 -15.84 -47.62
CA GLU A 42 50.60 -15.01 -48.84
C GLU A 42 49.27 -15.23 -49.57
N ASN A 43 48.27 -14.41 -49.22
CA ASN A 43 47.70 -13.35 -50.05
C ASN A 43 46.18 -13.22 -49.84
N PHE A 44 45.76 -12.10 -49.25
CA PHE A 44 44.93 -11.08 -49.92
C PHE A 44 44.85 -9.88 -48.98
N ALA A 45 45.73 -8.90 -49.21
CA ALA A 45 45.60 -7.57 -48.64
C ALA A 45 44.48 -6.84 -49.40
N VAL A 46 43.47 -6.37 -48.69
CA VAL A 46 42.62 -5.26 -49.14
C VAL A 46 42.96 -4.08 -48.23
N ASP A 47 43.49 -3.04 -48.83
CA ASP A 47 43.86 -1.77 -48.21
C ASP A 47 42.69 -1.19 -47.41
N VAL A 48 42.86 -1.04 -46.10
CA VAL A 48 42.03 -0.16 -45.27
C VAL A 48 42.78 1.15 -45.13
N ALA A 49 42.22 2.22 -45.70
CA ALA A 49 42.74 3.58 -45.56
C ALA A 49 42.86 3.98 -44.08
N PRO A 50 43.95 4.64 -43.65
CA PRO A 50 44.11 5.06 -42.27
C PRO A 50 43.21 6.27 -42.00
N GLY A 51 42.14 6.08 -41.23
CA GLY A 51 41.26 7.20 -40.84
C GLY A 51 39.87 6.84 -40.31
N GLN A 52 39.47 5.57 -40.28
CA GLN A 52 38.23 5.16 -39.63
C GLN A 52 38.58 4.31 -38.41
N THR A 53 38.50 4.92 -37.23
CA THR A 53 38.25 4.17 -36.00
C THR A 53 37.05 3.27 -36.25
N PRO A 54 37.09 1.96 -35.89
CA PRO A 54 35.90 1.15 -35.88
C PRO A 54 34.89 1.88 -35.00
N VAL A 55 33.80 2.35 -35.60
CA VAL A 55 32.63 2.73 -34.81
C VAL A 55 32.20 1.42 -34.19
N ASP A 56 32.37 1.31 -32.86
CA ASP A 56 31.82 0.23 -32.07
C ASP A 56 30.39 -0.02 -32.56
N ALA A 57 30.18 -1.17 -33.20
CA ALA A 57 28.83 -1.62 -33.51
C ALA A 57 28.05 -1.59 -32.19
N PRO A 58 26.84 -1.02 -32.14
CA PRO A 58 26.10 -0.96 -30.89
C PRO A 58 25.92 -2.40 -30.41
N CYS A 59 26.50 -2.71 -29.24
CA CYS A 59 26.20 -3.96 -28.55
C CYS A 59 24.68 -4.10 -28.54
N GLY A 60 24.17 -5.17 -29.15
CA GLY A 60 22.73 -5.43 -29.19
C GLY A 60 22.15 -5.36 -27.78
N ASP A 61 20.90 -4.92 -27.67
CA ASP A 61 20.23 -4.78 -26.38
C ASP A 61 20.48 -6.05 -25.51
N PRO A 62 20.91 -5.89 -24.25
CA PRO A 62 21.23 -7.02 -23.40
C PRO A 62 20.04 -7.98 -23.32
N HIS A 63 20.32 -9.30 -23.38
CA HIS A 63 19.28 -10.32 -23.38
C HIS A 63 18.29 -10.09 -22.22
N PRO A 64 16.95 -10.18 -22.42
CA PRO A 64 15.95 -9.77 -21.43
C PRO A 64 16.12 -10.42 -20.04
N ALA A 65 16.73 -11.60 -20.01
CA ALA A 65 17.07 -12.28 -18.76
C ALA A 65 18.15 -11.54 -17.96
N ILE A 66 19.16 -10.92 -18.59
CA ILE A 66 20.29 -10.23 -17.93
C ILE A 66 20.16 -8.70 -17.92
N ALA A 67 19.06 -8.14 -18.41
CA ALA A 67 18.83 -6.70 -18.40
C ALA A 67 18.83 -6.17 -16.95
N GLU A 68 19.78 -5.28 -16.66
CA GLU A 68 19.82 -4.57 -15.38
C GLU A 68 18.71 -3.51 -15.34
N PRO A 69 18.03 -3.33 -14.19
CA PRO A 69 17.06 -2.25 -14.04
C PRO A 69 17.73 -0.89 -14.28
N PRO A 70 17.12 0.01 -15.09
CA PRO A 70 17.62 1.37 -15.20
C PRO A 70 17.56 2.07 -13.84
N PRO A 71 18.46 3.04 -13.57
CA PRO A 71 18.40 3.82 -12.34
C PRO A 71 17.01 4.48 -12.18
N PRO A 72 16.44 4.50 -10.96
CA PRO A 72 15.10 5.04 -10.76
C PRO A 72 15.04 6.53 -11.10
N VAL A 73 14.10 6.91 -11.96
CA VAL A 73 13.86 8.32 -12.36
C VAL A 73 13.25 9.15 -11.22
N ALA A 74 12.88 8.52 -10.10
CA ALA A 74 12.24 9.17 -8.95
C ALA A 74 13.09 10.24 -8.27
N ASP A 75 14.42 10.19 -8.41
CA ASP A 75 15.35 11.13 -7.78
C ASP A 75 15.48 12.47 -8.55
N GLU A 76 14.87 12.59 -9.73
CA GLU A 76 14.88 13.84 -10.50
C GLU A 76 13.93 14.89 -9.94
N LYS A 77 14.32 16.17 -10.01
CA LYS A 77 13.44 17.29 -9.62
C LYS A 77 12.21 17.32 -10.52
N GLY A 78 11.06 16.99 -9.94
CA GLY A 78 9.76 17.08 -10.60
C GLY A 78 9.41 18.48 -11.06
N ARG A 79 8.65 18.56 -12.16
CA ARG A 79 7.98 19.79 -12.60
C ARG A 79 6.49 19.58 -12.43
N LEU A 80 5.77 20.64 -12.04
CA LEU A 80 4.32 20.63 -11.93
C LEU A 80 3.66 20.17 -13.23
N ASP A 81 2.94 19.05 -13.18
CA ASP A 81 2.05 18.63 -14.26
C ASP A 81 0.81 19.52 -14.22
N LYS A 82 0.80 20.54 -15.08
CA LYS A 82 -0.28 21.53 -15.16
C LYS A 82 -1.65 20.91 -15.42
N VAL A 83 -1.71 19.76 -16.08
CA VAL A 83 -2.97 19.08 -16.39
C VAL A 83 -3.47 18.35 -15.16
N VAL A 84 -2.63 17.51 -14.53
CA VAL A 84 -3.00 16.75 -13.34
C VAL A 84 -3.32 17.71 -12.18
N PHE A 85 -2.43 18.66 -11.91
CA PHE A 85 -2.65 19.68 -10.88
C PHE A 85 -3.87 20.55 -11.19
N GLY A 86 -3.97 21.08 -12.41
CA GLY A 86 -5.04 22.01 -12.79
C GLY A 86 -6.44 21.39 -12.71
N ILE A 87 -6.60 20.17 -13.23
CA ILE A 87 -7.88 19.44 -13.16
C ILE A 87 -8.19 19.09 -11.72
N SER A 88 -7.22 18.53 -10.98
CA SER A 88 -7.47 18.10 -9.60
C SER A 88 -7.82 19.28 -8.70
N ALA A 89 -7.08 20.39 -8.81
CA ALA A 89 -7.32 21.61 -8.06
C ALA A 89 -8.69 22.23 -8.40
N ALA A 90 -9.05 22.31 -9.68
CA ALA A 90 -10.34 22.85 -10.10
C ALA A 90 -11.51 22.05 -9.53
N LEU A 91 -11.45 20.71 -9.62
CA LEU A 91 -12.49 19.83 -9.08
C LEU A 91 -12.57 19.90 -7.55
N ALA A 92 -11.42 19.94 -6.87
CA ALA A 92 -11.38 20.02 -5.41
C ALA A 92 -11.92 21.37 -4.89
N LEU A 93 -11.55 22.48 -5.53
CA LEU A 93 -12.06 23.81 -5.20
C LEU A 93 -13.54 23.95 -5.53
N ALA A 94 -14.02 23.35 -6.63
CA ALA A 94 -15.44 23.32 -6.96
C ALA A 94 -16.25 22.54 -5.91
N PHE A 95 -15.72 21.40 -5.45
CA PHE A 95 -16.32 20.64 -4.36
C PHE A 95 -16.38 21.44 -3.05
N VAL A 96 -15.26 22.07 -2.67
CA VAL A 96 -15.19 22.94 -1.50
C VAL A 96 -16.20 24.09 -1.60
N ALA A 97 -16.29 24.75 -2.76
CA ALA A 97 -17.26 25.80 -3.00
C ALA A 97 -18.71 25.29 -2.88
N TRP A 98 -19.03 24.12 -3.44
CA TRP A 98 -20.35 23.51 -3.31
C TRP A 98 -20.70 23.22 -1.84
N GLY A 99 -19.76 22.68 -1.08
CA GLY A 99 -19.95 22.39 0.34
C GLY A 99 -20.18 23.62 1.22
N PHE A 100 -19.49 24.73 0.96
CA PHE A 100 -19.69 25.96 1.72
C PHE A 100 -20.93 26.76 1.28
N LEU A 101 -21.25 26.75 -0.02
CA LEU A 101 -22.38 27.53 -0.56
C LEU A 101 -23.73 26.82 -0.40
N ALA A 102 -23.75 25.49 -0.43
CA ALA A 102 -24.98 24.69 -0.36
C ALA A 102 -24.78 23.34 0.38
N PRO A 103 -24.42 23.35 1.68
CA PRO A 103 -24.12 22.14 2.45
C PRO A 103 -25.30 21.15 2.50
N SER A 104 -26.54 21.64 2.66
CA SER A 104 -27.74 20.79 2.69
C SER A 104 -27.97 20.07 1.36
N ASN A 105 -27.76 20.77 0.24
CA ASN A 105 -27.87 20.18 -1.09
C ASN A 105 -26.79 19.12 -1.33
N LEU A 106 -25.54 19.39 -0.91
CA LEU A 106 -24.46 18.40 -0.96
C LEU A 106 -24.75 17.18 -0.07
N GLY A 107 -25.35 17.39 1.11
CA GLY A 107 -25.81 16.30 1.98
C GLY A 107 -26.87 15.42 1.33
N SER A 108 -27.92 16.00 0.74
CA SER A 108 -28.93 15.22 0.03
C SER A 108 -28.37 14.48 -1.20
N ALA A 109 -27.48 15.13 -1.96
CA ALA A 109 -26.85 14.52 -3.13
C ALA A 109 -25.92 13.36 -2.73
N SER A 110 -25.08 13.55 -1.71
CA SER A 110 -24.17 12.51 -1.21
C SER A 110 -24.94 11.35 -0.58
N GLY A 111 -26.00 11.60 0.21
CA GLY A 111 -26.85 10.54 0.75
C GLY A 111 -27.53 9.70 -0.35
N SER A 112 -27.99 10.35 -1.42
CA SER A 112 -28.58 9.66 -2.59
C SER A 112 -27.54 8.83 -3.34
N ALA A 113 -26.36 9.40 -3.59
CA ALA A 113 -25.26 8.70 -4.26
C ALA A 113 -24.79 7.50 -3.44
N LEU A 114 -24.65 7.65 -2.12
CA LEU A 114 -24.28 6.56 -1.24
C LEU A 114 -25.30 5.42 -1.28
N THR A 115 -26.58 5.75 -1.15
CA THR A 115 -27.67 4.75 -1.23
C THR A 115 -27.59 3.97 -2.54
N TRP A 116 -27.33 4.66 -3.65
CA TRP A 116 -27.13 4.01 -4.95
C TRP A 116 -25.89 3.10 -4.97
N ILE A 117 -24.75 3.57 -4.47
CA ILE A 117 -23.50 2.78 -4.43
C ILE A 117 -23.73 1.50 -3.66
N GLU A 118 -24.47 1.53 -2.56
CA GLU A 118 -24.65 0.36 -1.74
C GLU A 118 -25.59 -0.65 -2.36
N SER A 119 -26.77 -0.22 -2.79
CA SER A 119 -27.77 -1.10 -3.40
C SER A 119 -27.29 -1.77 -4.69
N ASN A 120 -26.24 -1.24 -5.32
CA ASN A 120 -25.73 -1.75 -6.61
C ASN A 120 -24.31 -2.31 -6.52
N LEU A 121 -23.46 -1.76 -5.64
CA LEU A 121 -22.01 -2.00 -5.59
C LEU A 121 -21.50 -2.29 -4.16
N GLY A 122 -22.36 -2.46 -3.15
CA GLY A 122 -21.90 -2.82 -1.79
C GLY A 122 -21.11 -4.14 -1.77
N TRP A 123 -21.54 -5.12 -2.57
CA TRP A 123 -20.84 -6.39 -2.77
C TRP A 123 -19.43 -6.22 -3.35
N LEU A 124 -19.19 -5.16 -4.13
CA LEU A 124 -17.90 -4.90 -4.77
C LEU A 124 -16.85 -4.63 -3.70
N PHE A 125 -17.14 -3.78 -2.71
CA PHE A 125 -16.19 -3.47 -1.64
C PHE A 125 -15.83 -4.70 -0.80
N VAL A 126 -16.83 -5.50 -0.43
CA VAL A 126 -16.64 -6.74 0.35
C VAL A 126 -15.78 -7.74 -0.44
N LEU A 127 -16.08 -7.94 -1.72
CA LEU A 127 -15.33 -8.84 -2.58
C LEU A 127 -13.90 -8.35 -2.80
N LEU A 128 -13.71 -7.06 -3.10
CA LEU A 128 -12.39 -6.49 -3.38
C LEU A 128 -11.47 -6.55 -2.18
N ALA A 129 -11.96 -6.20 -0.98
CA ALA A 129 -11.14 -6.26 0.23
C ALA A 129 -10.57 -7.67 0.46
N SER A 130 -11.42 -8.70 0.39
CA SER A 130 -10.99 -10.10 0.52
C SER A 130 -10.14 -10.58 -0.65
N ALA A 131 -10.45 -10.15 -1.88
CA ALA A 131 -9.66 -10.49 -3.06
C ALA A 131 -8.24 -9.93 -2.99
N PHE A 132 -8.06 -8.73 -2.44
CA PHE A 132 -6.74 -8.14 -2.25
C PHE A 132 -5.91 -8.89 -1.21
N VAL A 133 -6.52 -9.38 -0.11
CA VAL A 133 -5.86 -10.28 0.85
C VAL A 133 -5.35 -11.52 0.15
N VAL A 134 -6.23 -12.24 -0.58
CA VAL A 134 -5.84 -13.45 -1.31
C VAL A 134 -4.74 -13.16 -2.33
N PHE A 135 -4.84 -12.04 -3.04
CA PHE A 135 -3.89 -11.64 -4.07
C PHE A 135 -2.48 -11.39 -3.52
N VAL A 136 -2.33 -10.62 -2.44
CA VAL A 136 -1.00 -10.34 -1.88
C VAL A 136 -0.40 -11.57 -1.22
N LEU A 137 -1.22 -12.42 -0.59
CA LEU A 137 -0.77 -13.70 -0.04
C LEU A 137 -0.29 -14.64 -1.15
N TRP A 138 -1.00 -14.70 -2.27
CA TRP A 138 -0.55 -15.46 -3.45
C TRP A 138 0.81 -14.97 -3.96
N LEU A 139 1.03 -13.65 -4.05
CA LEU A 139 2.34 -13.10 -4.42
C LEU A 139 3.45 -13.49 -3.43
N ALA A 140 3.17 -13.44 -2.13
CA ALA A 140 4.16 -13.74 -1.09
C ALA A 140 4.54 -15.24 -1.04
N VAL A 141 3.55 -16.13 -1.16
CA VAL A 141 3.75 -17.59 -1.04
C VAL A 141 4.29 -18.19 -2.33
N SER A 142 3.91 -17.66 -3.50
CA SER A 142 4.36 -18.15 -4.79
C SER A 142 5.86 -17.88 -5.06
N ARG A 143 6.34 -18.33 -6.23
CA ARG A 143 7.69 -18.05 -6.72
C ARG A 143 8.01 -16.55 -6.85
N TYR A 144 7.00 -15.71 -7.05
CA TYR A 144 7.15 -14.26 -7.15
C TYR A 144 7.64 -13.63 -5.84
N GLY A 145 7.35 -14.28 -4.70
CA GLY A 145 7.79 -13.83 -3.37
C GLY A 145 9.32 -13.70 -3.22
N ARG A 146 10.10 -14.32 -4.10
CA ARG A 146 11.57 -14.24 -4.10
C ARG A 146 12.11 -12.99 -4.79
N ILE A 147 11.31 -12.28 -5.57
CA ILE A 147 11.78 -11.10 -6.34
C ILE A 147 12.18 -9.99 -5.36
N PRO A 148 13.39 -9.43 -5.45
CA PRO A 148 13.78 -8.26 -4.66
C PRO A 148 13.15 -6.97 -5.23
N LEU A 149 12.77 -6.05 -4.34
CA LEU A 149 12.28 -4.70 -4.65
C LEU A 149 13.48 -3.77 -4.88
N GLY A 150 14.21 -4.04 -5.95
CA GLY A 150 15.49 -3.44 -6.27
C GLY A 150 16.25 -4.29 -7.29
N ARG A 151 17.57 -4.12 -7.34
CA ARG A 151 18.47 -5.01 -8.10
C ARG A 151 18.57 -6.39 -7.42
N ASP A 152 19.03 -7.40 -8.16
CA ASP A 152 19.09 -8.78 -7.66
C ASP A 152 19.96 -8.92 -6.39
N ASP A 153 21.05 -8.14 -6.31
CA ASP A 153 21.99 -8.16 -5.18
C ASP A 153 21.86 -6.92 -4.26
N GLU A 154 20.77 -6.16 -4.38
CA GLU A 154 20.55 -4.96 -3.56
C GLU A 154 20.08 -5.34 -2.16
N ALA A 155 20.90 -5.02 -1.16
CA ALA A 155 20.54 -5.23 0.25
C ALA A 155 19.45 -4.23 0.69
N PRO A 156 18.66 -4.56 1.73
CA PRO A 156 17.69 -3.63 2.30
C PRO A 156 18.34 -2.33 2.77
N GLU A 157 17.75 -1.20 2.39
CA GLU A 157 18.24 0.13 2.78
C GLU A 157 18.17 0.33 4.30
N PHE A 158 17.06 -0.09 4.92
CA PHE A 158 16.85 -0.03 6.36
C PHE A 158 17.00 -1.40 7.01
N ARG A 159 17.63 -1.41 8.18
CA ARG A 159 17.68 -2.60 9.06
C ARG A 159 16.27 -3.03 9.44
N THR A 160 16.07 -4.34 9.64
CA THR A 160 14.73 -4.91 9.90
C THR A 160 14.05 -4.30 11.11
N VAL A 161 14.78 -4.00 12.18
CA VAL A 161 14.19 -3.38 13.39
C VAL A 161 13.68 -1.98 13.07
N SER A 162 14.48 -1.15 12.41
CA SER A 162 14.07 0.21 12.01
C SER A 162 12.91 0.19 11.02
N TRP A 163 12.89 -0.77 10.08
CA TRP A 163 11.77 -0.96 9.15
C TRP A 163 10.46 -1.31 9.86
N VAL A 164 10.51 -2.24 10.81
CA VAL A 164 9.35 -2.61 11.66
C VAL A 164 8.89 -1.40 12.49
N ALA A 165 9.81 -0.64 13.08
CA ALA A 165 9.49 0.55 13.85
C ALA A 165 8.83 1.65 13.00
N MET A 166 9.29 1.84 11.76
CA MET A 166 8.66 2.79 10.82
C MET A 166 7.24 2.34 10.42
N MET A 167 7.00 1.03 10.23
CA MET A 167 5.65 0.51 9.99
C MET A 167 4.74 0.68 11.20
N PHE A 168 5.27 0.46 12.41
CA PHE A 168 4.56 0.73 13.67
C PHE A 168 4.09 2.18 13.71
N SER A 169 5.00 3.12 13.45
CA SER A 169 4.67 4.55 13.44
C SER A 169 3.65 4.93 12.36
N ALA A 170 3.60 4.21 11.24
CA ALA A 170 2.66 4.46 10.16
C ALA A 170 1.26 3.88 10.44
N GLY A 171 1.17 2.78 11.21
CA GLY A 171 -0.11 2.17 11.60
C GLY A 171 -0.81 2.86 12.77
N MET A 172 -0.08 3.66 13.56
CA MET A 172 -0.66 4.47 14.61
C MET A 172 -1.28 5.74 14.02
N GLY A 173 -2.58 5.96 14.23
CA GLY A 173 -3.28 7.12 13.69
C GLY A 173 -4.54 7.50 14.46
N ILE A 174 -5.19 8.58 14.03
CA ILE A 174 -6.43 9.11 14.64
C ILE A 174 -7.51 8.04 14.70
N GLY A 175 -7.58 7.17 13.70
CA GLY A 175 -8.53 6.06 13.67
C GLY A 175 -8.45 5.13 14.88
N LEU A 176 -7.25 4.77 15.33
CA LEU A 176 -7.06 3.93 16.53
C LEU A 176 -7.53 4.66 17.80
N MET A 177 -7.34 5.97 17.87
CA MET A 177 -7.83 6.78 19.00
C MET A 177 -9.35 6.84 19.02
N PHE A 178 -9.95 7.14 17.88
CA PHE A 178 -11.40 7.34 17.74
C PHE A 178 -12.18 6.02 17.92
N TYR A 179 -11.76 4.97 17.20
CA TYR A 179 -12.45 3.68 17.18
C TYR A 179 -11.97 2.69 18.23
N GLY A 180 -10.84 2.98 18.90
CA GLY A 180 -10.17 2.06 19.84
C GLY A 180 -11.07 1.52 20.95
N VAL A 181 -11.92 2.39 21.51
CA VAL A 181 -12.98 1.99 22.46
C VAL A 181 -14.29 1.77 21.71
N SER A 182 -14.64 2.69 20.81
CA SER A 182 -16.01 2.81 20.35
C SER A 182 -16.47 1.68 19.45
N GLU A 183 -15.59 1.12 18.61
CA GLU A 183 -15.98 0.02 17.72
C GLU A 183 -16.19 -1.30 18.47
N PRO A 184 -15.23 -1.82 19.27
CA PRO A 184 -15.46 -3.03 20.07
C PRO A 184 -16.66 -2.88 20.99
N LEU A 185 -16.84 -1.71 21.62
CA LEU A 185 -17.97 -1.47 22.50
C LEU A 185 -19.29 -1.46 21.72
N SER A 186 -19.34 -0.80 20.56
CA SER A 186 -20.51 -0.78 19.68
C SER A 186 -20.89 -2.18 19.23
N HIS A 187 -19.91 -3.02 18.85
CA HIS A 187 -20.18 -4.41 18.47
C HIS A 187 -20.49 -5.34 19.65
N TYR A 188 -20.20 -4.91 20.88
CA TYR A 188 -20.60 -5.63 22.08
C TYR A 188 -22.07 -5.35 22.44
N VAL A 189 -22.48 -4.08 22.43
CA VAL A 189 -23.84 -3.66 22.79
C VAL A 189 -24.84 -3.76 21.63
N SER A 190 -24.34 -3.71 20.40
CA SER A 190 -25.11 -3.88 19.17
C SER A 190 -24.30 -4.73 18.18
N PRO A 191 -24.24 -6.06 18.41
CA PRO A 191 -23.46 -6.96 17.57
C PRO A 191 -23.90 -6.92 16.10
N PRO A 192 -23.02 -7.28 15.18
CA PRO A 192 -23.38 -7.33 13.78
C PRO A 192 -24.64 -8.18 13.56
N PRO A 193 -25.58 -7.75 12.70
CA PRO A 193 -26.84 -8.45 12.54
C PRO A 193 -26.65 -9.94 12.25
N ARG A 194 -27.50 -10.77 12.87
CA ARG A 194 -27.53 -12.23 12.73
C ARG A 194 -26.28 -12.97 13.25
N THR A 195 -25.53 -12.37 14.17
CA THR A 195 -24.41 -13.05 14.84
C THR A 195 -24.81 -13.59 16.21
N VAL A 196 -24.83 -12.73 17.23
CA VAL A 196 -25.05 -13.08 18.64
C VAL A 196 -25.94 -12.04 19.32
N GLY A 197 -26.42 -12.37 20.52
CA GLY A 197 -27.17 -11.42 21.36
C GLY A 197 -26.29 -10.28 21.87
N ALA A 198 -26.86 -9.11 22.07
CA ALA A 198 -26.17 -7.97 22.67
C ALA A 198 -25.75 -8.24 24.12
N GLU A 199 -24.59 -7.70 24.51
CA GLU A 199 -24.06 -7.72 25.87
C GLU A 199 -23.88 -9.13 26.48
N THR A 200 -23.74 -10.17 25.67
CA THR A 200 -23.49 -11.54 26.14
C THR A 200 -22.00 -11.87 26.21
N PRO A 201 -21.59 -12.97 26.87
CA PRO A 201 -20.21 -13.44 26.82
C PRO A 201 -19.69 -13.69 25.39
N GLU A 202 -20.54 -14.20 24.51
CA GLU A 202 -20.25 -14.45 23.09
C GLU A 202 -20.09 -13.13 22.32
N ALA A 203 -20.85 -12.09 22.67
CA ALA A 203 -20.75 -10.76 22.07
C ALA A 203 -19.34 -10.16 22.16
N VAL A 204 -18.57 -10.47 23.22
CA VAL A 204 -17.17 -10.02 23.31
C VAL A 204 -16.29 -10.64 22.25
N GLN A 205 -16.49 -11.93 21.97
CA GLN A 205 -15.73 -12.64 20.94
C GLN A 205 -16.04 -12.07 19.56
N THR A 206 -17.32 -11.94 19.22
CA THR A 206 -17.76 -11.37 17.94
C THR A 206 -17.35 -9.91 17.80
N ALA A 207 -17.43 -9.12 18.87
CA ALA A 207 -16.99 -7.73 18.85
C ALA A 207 -15.51 -7.60 18.51
N MET A 208 -14.66 -8.32 19.24
CA MET A 208 -13.22 -8.30 18.99
C MET A 208 -12.86 -8.87 17.61
N ALA A 209 -13.48 -9.98 17.19
CA ALA A 209 -13.25 -10.56 15.87
C ALA A 209 -13.62 -9.59 14.75
N THR A 210 -14.77 -8.92 14.86
CA THR A 210 -15.26 -7.94 13.89
C THR A 210 -14.35 -6.71 13.82
N THR A 211 -13.92 -6.19 14.98
CA THR A 211 -12.96 -5.08 14.99
C THR A 211 -11.62 -5.49 14.38
N LEU A 212 -11.07 -6.65 14.72
CA LEU A 212 -9.84 -7.11 14.10
C LEU A 212 -9.98 -7.30 12.59
N PHE A 213 -11.14 -7.73 12.10
CA PHE A 213 -11.43 -7.81 10.67
C PHE A 213 -11.28 -6.47 9.96
N HIS A 214 -11.76 -5.37 10.55
CA HIS A 214 -11.63 -4.04 9.96
C HIS A 214 -10.22 -3.42 10.05
N TRP A 215 -9.37 -3.87 10.99
CA TRP A 215 -8.10 -3.21 11.33
C TRP A 215 -6.83 -4.06 11.18
N THR A 216 -6.94 -5.31 10.72
CA THR A 216 -5.79 -6.22 10.53
C THR A 216 -5.57 -6.58 9.05
N LEU A 217 -5.71 -7.84 8.63
CA LEU A 217 -5.19 -8.30 7.35
C LEU A 217 -5.75 -7.54 6.14
N HIS A 218 -7.04 -7.21 6.14
CA HIS A 218 -7.71 -6.57 5.02
C HIS A 218 -7.20 -5.15 4.69
N PRO A 219 -7.18 -4.16 5.62
CA PRO A 219 -6.62 -2.84 5.31
C PRO A 219 -5.16 -2.93 4.88
N TRP A 220 -4.36 -3.76 5.56
CA TRP A 220 -2.93 -3.90 5.27
C TRP A 220 -2.67 -4.58 3.93
N ALA A 221 -3.53 -5.51 3.50
CA ALA A 221 -3.47 -6.07 2.16
C ALA A 221 -3.83 -5.04 1.09
N ILE A 222 -4.85 -4.22 1.32
CA ILE A 222 -5.24 -3.09 0.45
C ILE A 222 -4.03 -2.16 0.24
N TYR A 223 -3.33 -1.79 1.32
CA TYR A 223 -2.09 -0.99 1.22
C TYR A 223 -0.95 -1.73 0.53
N ALA A 224 -0.78 -3.03 0.81
CA ALA A 224 0.26 -3.84 0.21
C ALA A 224 0.13 -3.92 -1.31
N VAL A 225 -1.09 -3.93 -1.88
CA VAL A 225 -1.28 -3.91 -3.35
C VAL A 225 -0.63 -2.68 -3.98
N VAL A 226 -0.99 -1.49 -3.48
CA VAL A 226 -0.46 -0.23 -4.03
C VAL A 226 1.02 -0.07 -3.69
N GLY A 227 1.41 -0.34 -2.45
CA GLY A 227 2.81 -0.23 -2.03
C GLY A 227 3.73 -1.17 -2.80
N LEU A 228 3.29 -2.40 -3.07
CA LEU A 228 4.07 -3.35 -3.85
C LEU A 228 4.14 -2.94 -5.33
N ALA A 229 3.04 -2.47 -5.91
CA ALA A 229 3.02 -2.00 -7.29
C ALA A 229 3.97 -0.81 -7.53
N ILE A 230 4.01 0.13 -6.58
CA ILE A 230 4.93 1.27 -6.62
C ILE A 230 6.36 0.81 -6.35
N ALA A 231 6.62 0.03 -5.29
CA ALA A 231 7.98 -0.41 -4.96
C ALA A 231 8.60 -1.23 -6.10
N TYR A 232 7.84 -2.15 -6.68
CA TYR A 232 8.27 -2.93 -7.83
C TYR A 232 8.45 -2.04 -9.06
N GLY A 233 7.46 -1.20 -9.39
CA GLY A 233 7.55 -0.29 -10.53
C GLY A 233 8.77 0.65 -10.46
N THR A 234 9.05 1.22 -9.29
CA THR A 234 10.12 2.19 -9.10
C THR A 234 11.48 1.53 -8.90
N PHE A 235 11.62 0.61 -7.95
CA PHE A 235 12.94 0.08 -7.60
C PHE A 235 13.37 -1.12 -8.46
N ARG A 236 12.41 -1.94 -8.91
CA ARG A 236 12.71 -3.10 -9.76
C ARG A 236 12.64 -2.79 -11.25
N ARG A 237 11.77 -1.86 -11.67
CA ARG A 237 11.57 -1.49 -13.09
C ARG A 237 12.04 -0.07 -13.45
N GLY A 238 12.53 0.73 -12.50
CA GLY A 238 13.07 2.07 -12.75
C GLY A 238 12.04 3.13 -13.16
N ARG A 239 10.74 2.87 -12.99
CA ARG A 239 9.66 3.80 -13.38
C ARG A 239 9.50 4.95 -12.39
N ARG A 240 8.83 6.02 -12.83
CA ARG A 240 8.44 7.13 -11.95
C ARG A 240 7.54 6.66 -10.81
N GLN A 241 7.59 7.35 -9.68
CA GLN A 241 6.78 7.04 -8.50
C GLN A 241 5.34 7.58 -8.64
N LEU A 242 4.67 7.22 -9.73
CA LEU A 242 3.27 7.56 -10.03
C LEU A 242 2.42 6.30 -10.03
N ILE A 243 1.16 6.42 -9.62
CA ILE A 243 0.21 5.30 -9.68
C ILE A 243 -0.01 4.89 -11.14
N SER A 244 -0.13 5.86 -12.05
CA SER A 244 -0.25 5.65 -13.49
C SER A 244 0.91 4.83 -14.08
N SER A 245 2.13 5.01 -13.58
CA SER A 245 3.33 4.33 -14.08
C SER A 245 3.29 2.81 -13.83
N ALA A 246 2.61 2.36 -12.78
CA ALA A 246 2.43 0.95 -12.49
C ALA A 246 1.49 0.24 -13.51
N PHE A 247 0.74 0.99 -14.33
CA PHE A 247 -0.12 0.45 -15.39
C PHE A 247 0.61 0.21 -16.72
N ALA A 248 1.92 0.49 -16.81
CA ALA A 248 2.71 0.28 -18.01
C ALA A 248 2.57 -1.14 -18.61
N PRO A 249 2.47 -2.24 -17.83
CA PRO A 249 2.24 -3.59 -18.38
C PRO A 249 0.90 -3.76 -19.09
N LEU A 250 -0.12 -2.97 -18.76
CA LEU A 250 -1.45 -3.06 -19.37
C LEU A 250 -1.60 -2.14 -20.58
N PHE A 251 -1.14 -0.90 -20.47
CA PHE A 251 -1.40 0.12 -21.49
C PHE A 251 -0.16 0.48 -22.34
N GLY A 252 1.04 0.08 -21.91
CA GLY A 252 2.32 0.55 -22.44
C GLY A 252 2.71 1.92 -21.87
N GLU A 253 4.01 2.20 -21.82
CA GLU A 253 4.58 3.42 -21.21
C GLU A 253 4.06 4.72 -21.84
N ARG A 254 3.89 4.74 -23.17
CA ARG A 254 3.35 5.93 -23.87
C ARG A 254 1.94 6.30 -23.42
N ARG A 255 1.12 5.32 -23.04
CA ARG A 255 -0.28 5.55 -22.63
C ARG A 255 -0.39 5.91 -21.15
N THR A 256 0.58 5.52 -20.33
CA THR A 256 0.67 5.94 -18.92
C THR A 256 1.11 7.39 -18.78
N GLU A 257 1.79 7.96 -19.76
CA GLU A 257 2.08 9.41 -19.81
C GLU A 257 0.95 10.24 -20.46
N GLY A 258 0.02 9.56 -21.13
CA GLY A 258 -1.12 10.15 -21.84
C GLY A 258 -2.34 10.42 -20.94
N PRO A 259 -3.49 10.79 -21.55
CA PRO A 259 -4.70 11.16 -20.81
C PRO A 259 -5.21 10.11 -19.83
N ALA A 260 -5.07 8.82 -20.16
CA ALA A 260 -5.51 7.72 -19.30
C ALA A 260 -4.67 7.64 -18.01
N GLY A 261 -3.35 7.78 -18.10
CA GLY A 261 -2.50 7.82 -16.91
C GLY A 261 -2.74 9.07 -16.07
N LYS A 262 -2.93 10.23 -16.70
CA LYS A 262 -3.29 11.46 -15.99
C LYS A 262 -4.61 11.34 -15.22
N LEU A 263 -5.61 10.66 -15.80
CA LEU A 263 -6.86 10.38 -15.10
C LEU A 263 -6.62 9.51 -13.85
N ILE A 264 -5.78 8.49 -13.94
CA ILE A 264 -5.42 7.64 -12.79
C ILE A 264 -4.77 8.47 -11.68
N ASP A 265 -3.83 9.36 -12.03
CA ASP A 265 -3.14 10.20 -11.04
C ASP A 265 -4.10 11.25 -10.44
N VAL A 266 -5.04 11.81 -11.21
CA VAL A 266 -6.12 12.67 -10.68
C VAL A 266 -6.99 11.91 -9.68
N LEU A 267 -7.41 10.68 -10.02
CA LEU A 267 -8.19 9.84 -9.10
C LEU A 267 -7.40 9.48 -7.83
N ALA A 268 -6.09 9.28 -7.94
CA ALA A 268 -5.21 9.04 -6.79
C ALA A 268 -5.12 10.27 -5.86
N ILE A 269 -5.03 11.48 -6.43
CA ILE A 269 -5.07 12.72 -5.65
C ILE A 269 -6.42 12.85 -4.93
N PHE A 270 -7.54 12.59 -5.62
CA PHE A 270 -8.88 12.64 -5.03
C PHE A 270 -9.07 11.62 -3.90
N ALA A 271 -8.67 10.37 -4.13
CA ALA A 271 -8.68 9.33 -3.10
C ALA A 271 -7.91 9.80 -1.85
N THR A 272 -6.69 10.28 -2.05
CA THR A 272 -5.83 10.77 -0.95
C THR A 272 -6.47 11.94 -0.22
N LEU A 273 -7.04 12.91 -0.96
CA LEU A 273 -7.66 14.11 -0.41
C LEU A 273 -8.83 13.77 0.52
N PHE A 274 -9.78 12.96 0.04
CA PHE A 274 -10.98 12.62 0.81
C PHE A 274 -10.68 11.65 1.96
N GLY A 275 -9.81 10.65 1.75
CA GLY A 275 -9.42 9.72 2.82
C GLY A 275 -8.67 10.40 3.97
N SER A 276 -7.80 11.35 3.63
CA SER A 276 -7.09 12.15 4.63
C SER A 276 -8.04 13.13 5.33
N ALA A 277 -8.91 13.82 4.58
CA ALA A 277 -9.90 14.72 5.15
C ALA A 277 -10.86 14.03 6.13
N ALA A 278 -11.28 12.79 5.85
CA ALA A 278 -12.08 11.98 6.79
C ALA A 278 -11.33 11.79 8.12
N SER A 279 -10.06 11.40 8.06
CA SER A 279 -9.22 11.20 9.24
C SER A 279 -9.04 12.49 10.04
N LEU A 280 -8.85 13.63 9.36
CA LEU A 280 -8.74 14.94 9.98
C LEU A 280 -10.05 15.36 10.68
N GLY A 281 -11.20 15.12 10.05
CA GLY A 281 -12.49 15.42 10.65
C GLY A 281 -12.81 14.53 11.87
N LEU A 282 -12.46 13.24 11.84
CA LEU A 282 -12.50 12.38 13.03
C LEU A 282 -11.64 12.94 14.17
N GLY A 283 -10.47 13.49 13.84
CA GLY A 283 -9.59 14.12 14.82
C GLY A 283 -10.19 15.40 15.40
N ALA A 284 -10.86 16.21 14.58
CA ALA A 284 -11.55 17.40 15.04
C ALA A 284 -12.71 17.04 16.00
N LEU A 285 -13.49 16.01 15.69
CA LEU A 285 -14.53 15.48 16.58
C LEU A 285 -13.95 15.04 17.92
N GLN A 286 -12.87 14.25 17.89
CA GLN A 286 -12.21 13.77 19.11
C GLN A 286 -11.65 14.90 19.99
N ILE A 287 -11.06 15.93 19.38
CA ILE A 287 -10.58 17.11 20.12
C ILE A 287 -11.76 17.92 20.66
N GLY A 288 -12.81 18.10 19.86
CA GLY A 288 -14.04 18.79 20.26
C GLY A 288 -14.67 18.17 21.50
N SER A 289 -14.90 16.86 21.49
CA SER A 289 -15.42 16.13 22.65
C SER A 289 -14.52 16.25 23.88
N GLY A 290 -13.19 16.20 23.70
CA GLY A 290 -12.24 16.46 24.79
C GLY A 290 -12.37 17.87 25.39
N MET A 291 -12.64 18.89 24.57
CA MET A 291 -12.87 20.26 25.04
C MET A 291 -14.16 20.41 25.84
N GLU A 292 -15.25 19.75 25.43
CA GLU A 292 -16.52 19.73 26.18
C GLU A 292 -16.34 19.09 27.56
N ILE A 293 -15.67 17.94 27.60
CA ILE A 293 -15.46 17.17 28.84
C ILE A 293 -14.59 17.94 29.84
N LEU A 294 -13.63 18.73 29.35
CA LEU A 294 -12.81 19.60 30.20
C LEU A 294 -13.50 20.93 30.57
N GLY A 295 -14.68 21.21 30.01
CA GLY A 295 -15.39 22.49 30.19
C GLY A 295 -14.67 23.69 29.57
N TRP A 296 -13.81 23.46 28.56
CA TRP A 296 -13.08 24.52 27.84
C TRP A 296 -13.97 25.21 26.79
N ALA A 297 -14.94 24.47 26.26
CA ALA A 297 -16.04 24.97 25.46
C ALA A 297 -17.35 24.44 26.08
N GLY A 298 -18.45 25.18 25.89
CA GLY A 298 -19.80 24.60 26.07
C GLY A 298 -20.11 23.63 24.93
N ASP A 299 -21.37 23.51 24.53
CA ASP A 299 -21.76 22.62 23.44
C ASP A 299 -20.95 22.90 22.15
N VAL A 300 -20.18 21.91 21.71
CA VAL A 300 -19.31 21.96 20.54
C VAL A 300 -20.16 21.71 19.30
N GLY A 301 -20.68 22.80 18.74
CA GLY A 301 -21.30 22.78 17.42
C GLY A 301 -20.28 22.78 16.27
N ASN A 302 -20.80 22.64 15.04
CA ASN A 302 -20.00 22.67 13.81
C ASN A 302 -19.05 23.87 13.69
N GLY A 303 -19.41 25.04 14.25
CA GLY A 303 -18.54 26.21 14.25
C GLY A 303 -17.22 26.00 15.00
N VAL A 304 -17.25 25.33 16.16
CA VAL A 304 -16.04 25.02 16.95
C VAL A 304 -15.20 23.96 16.25
N LEU A 305 -15.82 22.92 15.68
CA LEU A 305 -15.11 21.88 14.92
C LEU A 305 -14.40 22.46 13.70
N VAL A 306 -15.06 23.35 12.95
CA VAL A 306 -14.43 24.07 11.82
C VAL A 306 -13.28 24.95 12.30
N ALA A 307 -13.40 25.60 13.46
CA ALA A 307 -12.31 26.38 14.04
C ALA A 307 -11.11 25.50 14.45
N ILE A 308 -11.36 24.33 15.04
CA ILE A 308 -10.31 23.34 15.37
C ILE A 308 -9.56 22.93 14.08
N ILE A 309 -10.29 22.56 13.03
CA ILE A 309 -9.69 22.20 11.73
C ILE A 309 -8.88 23.37 11.17
N ALA A 310 -9.40 24.58 11.20
CA ALA A 310 -8.71 25.76 10.69
C ALA A 310 -7.40 26.04 11.45
N VAL A 311 -7.41 25.95 12.79
CA VAL A 311 -6.24 26.14 13.65
C VAL A 311 -5.19 25.07 13.39
N LEU A 312 -5.57 23.79 13.34
CA LEU A 312 -4.64 22.69 13.10
C LEU A 312 -4.09 22.71 11.67
N THR A 313 -4.92 23.07 10.69
CA THR A 313 -4.49 23.28 9.30
C THR A 313 -3.48 24.43 9.22
N ALA A 314 -3.72 25.55 9.92
CA ALA A 314 -2.79 26.66 9.99
C ALA A 314 -1.46 26.25 10.66
N ALA A 315 -1.51 25.46 11.73
CA ALA A 315 -0.32 24.93 12.41
C ALA A 315 0.52 24.04 11.46
N PHE A 316 -0.14 23.16 10.71
CA PHE A 316 0.52 22.38 9.66
C PHE A 316 1.11 23.28 8.56
N VAL A 317 0.37 24.24 8.02
CA VAL A 317 0.87 25.13 6.95
C VAL A 317 2.09 25.91 7.43
N ALA A 318 2.08 26.40 8.68
CA ALA A 318 3.25 27.04 9.29
C ALA A 318 4.45 26.08 9.37
N SER A 319 4.23 24.81 9.72
CA SER A 319 5.26 23.76 9.72
C SER A 319 5.82 23.52 8.30
N ALA A 320 4.95 23.37 7.30
CA ALA A 320 5.35 23.11 5.91
C ALA A 320 6.15 24.27 5.30
N VAL A 321 5.79 25.52 5.60
CA VAL A 321 6.48 26.72 5.09
C VAL A 321 7.82 26.94 5.78
N SER A 322 7.87 26.73 7.10
CA SER A 322 9.09 26.92 7.91
C SER A 322 10.19 25.92 7.56
N GLY A 323 9.87 24.82 6.88
CA GLY A 323 10.85 23.82 6.44
C GLY A 323 11.48 23.06 7.61
N VAL A 324 10.78 22.99 8.74
CA VAL A 324 11.25 22.36 9.97
C VAL A 324 11.02 20.84 9.85
N ALA A 325 11.72 20.21 8.90
CA ALA A 325 11.69 18.75 8.71
C ALA A 325 12.04 18.00 10.01
N LYS A 326 12.95 18.57 10.81
CA LYS A 326 13.28 18.06 12.16
C LYS A 326 12.11 18.12 13.14
N GLY A 327 11.22 19.10 13.01
CA GLY A 327 10.09 19.31 13.92
C GLY A 327 8.99 18.29 13.71
N ILE A 328 8.68 17.96 12.45
CA ILE A 328 7.72 16.89 12.12
C ILE A 328 8.21 15.54 12.65
N GLN A 329 9.50 15.24 12.49
CA GLN A 329 10.10 14.03 13.04
C GLN A 329 10.01 13.98 14.58
N TRP A 330 10.34 15.09 15.25
CA TRP A 330 10.20 15.20 16.71
C TRP A 330 8.75 15.02 17.16
N LEU A 331 7.80 15.64 16.44
CA LEU A 331 6.38 15.52 16.73
C LEU A 331 5.92 14.07 16.61
N SER A 332 6.30 13.38 15.54
CA SER A 332 5.97 11.96 15.33
C SER A 332 6.56 11.05 16.42
N ASN A 333 7.81 11.28 16.83
CA ASN A 333 8.45 10.52 17.91
C ASN A 333 7.78 10.77 19.27
N ILE A 334 7.47 12.03 19.59
CA ILE A 334 6.71 12.40 20.80
C ILE A 334 5.35 11.70 20.78
N ASN A 335 4.68 11.70 19.64
CA ASN A 335 3.38 11.09 19.47
C ASN A 335 3.41 9.58 19.75
N MET A 336 4.43 8.89 19.23
CA MET A 336 4.64 7.47 19.49
C MET A 336 4.82 7.20 20.99
N VAL A 337 5.62 8.01 21.68
CA VAL A 337 5.84 7.88 23.13
C VAL A 337 4.54 8.12 23.89
N LEU A 338 3.80 9.19 23.57
CA LEU A 338 2.52 9.50 24.22
C LEU A 338 1.49 8.38 24.02
N ALA A 339 1.45 7.77 22.83
CA ALA A 339 0.51 6.69 22.54
C ALA A 339 0.85 5.42 23.34
N VAL A 340 2.15 5.09 23.44
CA VAL A 340 2.62 3.99 24.29
C VAL A 340 2.34 4.27 25.77
N VAL A 341 2.59 5.50 26.24
CA VAL A 341 2.29 5.91 27.62
C VAL A 341 0.80 5.74 27.92
N LEU A 342 -0.07 6.20 27.02
CA LEU A 342 -1.51 6.05 27.18
C LEU A 342 -1.93 4.58 27.20
N ALA A 343 -1.43 3.76 26.26
CA ALA A 343 -1.75 2.34 26.20
C ALA A 343 -1.28 1.59 27.47
N VAL A 344 -0.06 1.87 27.94
CA VAL A 344 0.48 1.29 29.18
C VAL A 344 -0.33 1.77 30.39
N PHE A 345 -0.72 3.04 30.43
CA PHE A 345 -1.56 3.58 31.49
C PHE A 345 -2.91 2.84 31.57
N VAL A 346 -3.64 2.74 30.45
CA VAL A 346 -4.93 2.02 30.40
C VAL A 346 -4.77 0.54 30.70
N PHE A 347 -3.67 -0.09 30.25
CA PHE A 347 -3.38 -1.49 30.53
C PHE A 347 -3.16 -1.77 32.03
N VAL A 348 -2.38 -0.91 32.71
CA VAL A 348 -2.01 -1.11 34.13
C VAL A 348 -3.13 -0.69 35.07
N VAL A 349 -3.83 0.40 34.76
CA VAL A 349 -4.87 0.98 35.62
C VAL A 349 -6.25 0.35 35.35
N GLY A 350 -6.50 -0.06 34.11
CA GLY A 350 -7.70 -0.77 33.71
C GLY A 350 -7.68 -2.25 34.10
N PRO A 351 -8.58 -3.06 33.52
CA PRO A 351 -8.76 -4.46 33.89
C PRO A 351 -7.67 -5.36 33.27
N THR A 352 -6.43 -5.27 33.78
CA THR A 352 -5.24 -5.90 33.19
C THR A 352 -5.42 -7.40 32.88
N VAL A 353 -6.00 -8.16 33.81
CA VAL A 353 -6.21 -9.61 33.63
C VAL A 353 -7.23 -9.89 32.53
N PHE A 354 -8.30 -9.10 32.45
CA PHE A 354 -9.28 -9.23 31.37
C PHE A 354 -8.64 -8.94 30.01
N ILE A 355 -7.84 -7.87 29.91
CA ILE A 355 -7.11 -7.52 28.70
C ILE A 355 -6.17 -8.66 28.27
N LEU A 356 -5.41 -9.24 29.21
CA LEU A 356 -4.52 -10.37 28.91
C LEU A 356 -5.28 -11.63 28.45
N ASN A 357 -6.42 -11.93 29.06
CA ASN A 357 -7.28 -13.05 28.64
C ASN A 357 -7.95 -12.80 27.27
N LEU A 358 -8.20 -11.53 26.94
CA LEU A 358 -8.83 -11.14 25.69
C LEU A 358 -7.87 -11.33 24.50
N LEU A 359 -6.56 -11.26 24.70
CA LEU A 359 -5.56 -11.42 23.64
C LEU A 359 -5.68 -12.76 22.89
N PRO A 360 -5.57 -13.95 23.53
CA PRO A 360 -5.73 -15.22 22.83
C PRO A 360 -7.16 -15.42 22.31
N THR A 361 -8.15 -14.92 23.05
CA THR A 361 -9.57 -14.99 22.67
C THR A 361 -9.82 -14.26 21.35
N ALA A 362 -9.38 -13.01 21.25
CA ALA A 362 -9.56 -12.17 20.05
C ALA A 362 -8.86 -12.77 18.82
N ILE A 363 -7.66 -13.33 18.97
CA ILE A 363 -6.96 -14.04 17.90
C ILE A 363 -7.77 -15.26 17.45
N GLY A 364 -8.21 -16.09 18.39
CA GLY A 364 -8.98 -17.29 18.10
C GLY A 364 -10.30 -16.98 17.39
N SER A 365 -11.07 -16.05 17.92
CA SER A 365 -12.36 -15.64 17.35
C SER A 365 -12.20 -14.97 15.99
N TYR A 366 -11.15 -14.16 15.78
CA TYR A 366 -10.86 -13.57 14.46
C TYR A 366 -10.71 -14.63 13.38
N PHE A 367 -9.90 -15.67 13.61
CA PHE A 367 -9.71 -16.73 12.62
C PHE A 367 -10.92 -17.65 12.47
N ALA A 368 -11.69 -17.86 13.55
CA ALA A 368 -12.92 -18.64 13.49
C ALA A 368 -13.99 -17.96 12.61
N ASP A 369 -14.17 -16.65 12.78
CA ASP A 369 -15.26 -15.90 12.13
C ASP A 369 -14.85 -15.31 10.77
N LEU A 370 -13.56 -15.37 10.40
CA LEU A 370 -12.99 -14.69 9.23
C LEU A 370 -13.77 -14.94 7.93
N ALA A 371 -14.10 -16.21 7.65
CA ALA A 371 -14.80 -16.59 6.43
C ALA A 371 -16.23 -16.05 6.40
N GLU A 372 -16.92 -16.05 7.54
CA GLU A 372 -18.28 -15.50 7.65
C GLU A 372 -18.27 -13.98 7.47
N MET A 373 -17.35 -13.29 8.15
CA MET A 373 -17.19 -11.84 8.02
C MET A 373 -16.83 -11.44 6.58
N ALA A 374 -15.94 -12.18 5.92
CA ALA A 374 -15.55 -11.93 4.54
C ALA A 374 -16.69 -12.14 3.51
N ALA A 375 -17.69 -12.97 3.85
CA ALA A 375 -18.83 -13.28 2.99
C ALA A 375 -20.09 -12.47 3.34
N ARG A 376 -20.06 -11.66 4.41
CA ARG A 376 -21.24 -10.89 4.88
C ARG A 376 -21.63 -9.84 3.85
N THR A 377 -22.82 -10.00 3.30
CA THR A 377 -23.43 -9.09 2.33
C THR A 377 -24.92 -8.89 2.67
N GLU A 378 -25.55 -7.88 2.06
CA GLU A 378 -26.97 -7.60 2.24
C GLU A 378 -27.89 -8.78 1.87
N ALA A 379 -27.41 -9.71 1.03
CA ALA A 379 -28.15 -10.88 0.58
C ALA A 379 -28.63 -11.81 1.72
N VAL A 380 -27.94 -11.81 2.88
CA VAL A 380 -28.20 -12.76 3.98
C VAL A 380 -28.88 -12.12 5.19
N GLY A 381 -29.20 -10.82 5.16
CA GLY A 381 -29.84 -10.16 6.30
C GLY A 381 -30.58 -8.85 6.03
N GLY A 382 -30.91 -8.56 4.78
CA GLY A 382 -31.80 -7.45 4.39
C GLY A 382 -31.31 -6.08 4.84
N ASP A 383 -32.24 -5.16 5.01
CA ASP A 383 -31.96 -3.74 5.27
C ASP A 383 -31.11 -3.49 6.53
N ALA A 384 -31.32 -4.28 7.59
CA ALA A 384 -30.54 -4.16 8.82
C ALA A 384 -29.06 -4.49 8.60
N THR A 385 -28.77 -5.51 7.80
CA THR A 385 -27.38 -5.87 7.46
C THR A 385 -26.78 -4.85 6.50
N ALA A 386 -27.54 -4.35 5.53
CA ALA A 386 -27.10 -3.30 4.62
C ALA A 386 -26.71 -2.01 5.39
N ALA A 387 -27.57 -1.56 6.31
CA ALA A 387 -27.31 -0.40 7.15
C ALA A 387 -26.08 -0.57 8.04
N TRP A 388 -25.90 -1.76 8.63
CA TRP A 388 -24.70 -2.05 9.42
C TRP A 388 -23.43 -2.09 8.56
N LEU A 389 -23.47 -2.73 7.39
CA LEU A 389 -22.35 -2.76 6.46
C LEU A 389 -21.94 -1.35 5.99
N ARG A 390 -22.91 -0.47 5.73
CA ARG A 390 -22.69 0.95 5.42
C ARG A 390 -21.89 1.65 6.51
N GLY A 391 -22.36 1.57 7.76
CA GLY A 391 -21.77 2.29 8.88
C GLY A 391 -20.39 1.77 9.30
N TRP A 392 -20.07 0.52 8.94
CA TRP A 392 -18.85 -0.16 9.37
C TRP A 392 -18.02 -0.68 8.19
N THR A 393 -18.31 -1.89 7.72
CA THR A 393 -17.43 -2.63 6.81
C THR A 393 -17.16 -1.92 5.47
N VAL A 394 -18.19 -1.40 4.82
CA VAL A 394 -18.06 -0.69 3.54
C VAL A 394 -17.40 0.66 3.74
N PHE A 395 -17.74 1.38 4.81
CA PHE A 395 -17.04 2.61 5.19
C PHE A 395 -15.54 2.35 5.37
N TYR A 396 -15.15 1.34 6.14
CA TYR A 396 -13.74 0.98 6.32
C TYR A 396 -13.07 0.62 5.01
N TRP A 397 -13.65 -0.23 4.17
CA TRP A 397 -13.05 -0.57 2.87
C TRP A 397 -12.86 0.64 1.97
N ALA A 398 -13.84 1.54 1.91
CA ALA A 398 -13.70 2.78 1.18
C ALA A 398 -12.61 3.67 1.77
N TRP A 399 -12.60 3.85 3.09
CA TRP A 399 -11.62 4.67 3.78
C TRP A 399 -10.19 4.15 3.54
N TRP A 400 -9.97 2.85 3.69
CA TRP A 400 -8.69 2.20 3.41
C TRP A 400 -8.27 2.34 1.97
N ILE A 401 -9.17 2.09 1.00
CA ILE A 401 -8.89 2.29 -0.42
C ILE A 401 -8.47 3.73 -0.71
N SER A 402 -9.16 4.72 -0.13
CA SER A 402 -8.87 6.14 -0.34
C SER A 402 -7.49 6.56 0.21
N TRP A 403 -7.00 5.87 1.25
CA TRP A 403 -5.68 6.11 1.83
C TRP A 403 -4.52 5.42 1.12
N THR A 404 -4.79 4.48 0.21
CA THR A 404 -3.74 3.68 -0.40
C THR A 404 -2.68 4.44 -1.19
N PRO A 405 -2.95 5.56 -1.92
CA PRO A 405 -1.88 6.25 -2.62
C PRO A 405 -0.88 6.86 -1.63
N PHE A 406 -1.38 7.39 -0.51
CA PHE A 406 -0.56 7.92 0.58
C PHE A 406 0.25 6.81 1.26
N VAL A 407 -0.43 5.82 1.84
CA VAL A 407 0.21 4.77 2.64
C VAL A 407 1.09 3.86 1.76
N GLY A 408 0.64 3.54 0.55
CA GLY A 408 1.37 2.70 -0.39
C GLY A 408 2.71 3.31 -0.83
N VAL A 409 2.73 4.62 -1.15
CA VAL A 409 3.98 5.34 -1.47
C VAL A 409 4.95 5.30 -0.29
N PHE A 410 4.46 5.54 0.92
CA PHE A 410 5.29 5.50 2.13
C PHE A 410 5.91 4.11 2.36
N ILE A 411 5.07 3.07 2.38
CA ILE A 411 5.50 1.69 2.59
C ILE A 411 6.47 1.23 1.50
N ALA A 412 6.24 1.65 0.24
CA ALA A 412 7.13 1.34 -0.86
C ALA A 412 8.55 1.84 -0.56
N ARG A 413 8.69 3.12 -0.20
CA ARG A 413 10.00 3.77 0.04
C ARG A 413 10.81 3.08 1.12
N ILE A 414 10.20 2.81 2.27
CA ILE A 414 10.92 2.18 3.39
C ILE A 414 11.26 0.71 3.14
N SER A 415 10.77 0.12 2.04
CA SER A 415 10.91 -1.31 1.74
C SER A 415 11.86 -1.63 0.58
N ARG A 416 12.67 -0.65 0.13
CA ARG A 416 13.70 -0.85 -0.90
C ARG A 416 14.69 -1.96 -0.50
N GLY A 417 15.00 -2.84 -1.45
CA GLY A 417 15.91 -3.98 -1.26
C GLY A 417 15.30 -5.18 -0.51
N ARG A 418 14.02 -5.13 -0.12
CA ARG A 418 13.30 -6.28 0.47
C ARG A 418 12.75 -7.18 -0.63
N THR A 419 12.57 -8.47 -0.35
CA THR A 419 11.82 -9.34 -1.26
C THR A 419 10.32 -9.10 -1.16
N ILE A 420 9.56 -9.43 -2.22
CA ILE A 420 8.09 -9.36 -2.21
C ILE A 420 7.51 -10.11 -1.00
N ARG A 421 8.06 -11.28 -0.65
CA ARG A 421 7.61 -12.03 0.53
C ARG A 421 7.85 -11.28 1.82
N GLN A 422 9.06 -10.76 2.03
CA GLN A 422 9.37 -9.97 3.22
C GLN A 422 8.47 -8.76 3.33
N PHE A 423 8.29 -8.03 2.23
CA PHE A 423 7.39 -6.88 2.12
C PHE A 423 5.98 -7.25 2.58
N VAL A 424 5.34 -8.22 1.93
CA VAL A 424 3.94 -8.58 2.23
C VAL A 424 3.81 -9.08 3.67
N SER A 425 4.71 -9.96 4.13
CA SER A 425 4.65 -10.47 5.51
C SER A 425 4.80 -9.36 6.55
N GLY A 426 5.72 -8.41 6.37
CA GLY A 426 5.87 -7.32 7.34
C GLY A 426 4.70 -6.32 7.30
N VAL A 427 4.25 -5.93 6.10
CA VAL A 427 3.11 -5.01 5.94
C VAL A 427 1.84 -5.56 6.57
N LEU A 428 1.59 -6.88 6.44
CA LEU A 428 0.40 -7.49 7.02
C LEU A 428 0.56 -7.73 8.52
N LEU A 429 1.68 -8.32 8.97
CA LEU A 429 1.79 -8.82 10.34
C LEU A 429 2.15 -7.74 11.35
N VAL A 430 3.10 -6.85 11.04
CA VAL A 430 3.60 -5.87 12.02
C VAL A 430 2.48 -4.97 12.50
N PRO A 431 1.72 -4.30 11.62
CA PRO A 431 0.69 -3.39 12.08
C PRO A 431 -0.52 -4.11 12.65
N SER A 432 -0.84 -5.32 12.16
CA SER A 432 -1.93 -6.14 12.72
C SER A 432 -1.70 -6.53 14.18
N VAL A 433 -0.44 -6.76 14.58
CA VAL A 433 -0.11 -7.00 16.00
C VAL A 433 -0.32 -5.74 16.84
N VAL A 434 0.02 -4.57 16.30
CA VAL A 434 -0.18 -3.29 16.99
C VAL A 434 -1.67 -3.00 17.19
N THR A 435 -2.46 -3.17 16.13
CA THR A 435 -3.92 -2.95 16.21
C THR A 435 -4.56 -3.97 17.15
N LEU A 436 -4.15 -5.24 17.10
CA LEU A 436 -4.59 -6.25 18.07
C LEU A 436 -4.36 -5.81 19.52
N VAL A 437 -3.12 -5.42 19.87
CA VAL A 437 -2.79 -4.99 21.22
C VAL A 437 -3.59 -3.76 21.62
N TRP A 438 -3.72 -2.79 20.71
CA TRP A 438 -4.47 -1.57 20.95
C TRP A 438 -5.94 -1.83 21.25
N PHE A 439 -6.66 -2.58 20.40
CA PHE A 439 -8.07 -2.88 20.60
C PHE A 439 -8.32 -3.78 21.80
N VAL A 440 -7.41 -4.70 22.11
CA VAL A 440 -7.51 -5.52 23.33
C VAL A 440 -7.38 -4.65 24.58
N ILE A 441 -6.51 -3.63 24.59
CA ILE A 441 -6.38 -2.70 25.72
C ILE A 441 -7.59 -1.78 25.83
N PHE A 442 -7.88 -0.98 24.79
CA PHE A 442 -8.89 0.07 24.86
C PHE A 442 -10.31 -0.49 24.73
N GLY A 443 -10.55 -1.35 23.74
CA GLY A 443 -11.83 -2.03 23.56
C GLY A 443 -12.16 -2.94 24.73
N GLY A 444 -11.16 -3.68 25.24
CA GLY A 444 -11.31 -4.49 26.44
C GLY A 444 -11.67 -3.65 27.67
N ALA A 445 -11.02 -2.49 27.88
CA ALA A 445 -11.36 -1.57 28.96
C ALA A 445 -12.78 -1.00 28.81
N GLY A 446 -13.20 -0.64 27.59
CA GLY A 446 -14.56 -0.16 27.31
C GLY A 446 -15.63 -1.20 27.59
N ILE A 447 -15.45 -2.43 27.11
CA ILE A 447 -16.36 -3.55 27.36
C ILE A 447 -16.46 -3.87 28.86
N ALA A 448 -15.32 -3.86 29.57
CA ALA A 448 -15.31 -4.09 31.01
C ALA A 448 -16.06 -2.99 31.77
N ALA A 449 -15.81 -1.71 31.45
CA ALA A 449 -16.52 -0.60 32.08
C ALA A 449 -18.03 -0.66 31.82
N GLN A 450 -18.46 -1.04 30.61
CA GLN A 450 -19.88 -1.26 30.29
C GLN A 450 -20.48 -2.36 31.16
N ARG A 451 -19.78 -3.49 31.31
CA ARG A 451 -20.22 -4.63 32.16
C ARG A 451 -20.31 -4.26 33.63
N ASP A 452 -19.45 -3.36 34.09
CA ASP A 452 -19.42 -2.88 35.47
C ASP A 452 -20.47 -1.78 35.74
N GLY A 453 -21.27 -1.40 34.74
CA GLY A 453 -22.43 -0.51 34.88
C GLY A 453 -22.17 0.98 34.67
N VAL A 454 -21.03 1.37 34.10
CA VAL A 454 -20.65 2.78 33.83
C VAL A 454 -21.48 3.42 32.71
N ASP A 455 -22.13 2.61 31.88
CA ASP A 455 -22.81 3.02 30.64
C ASP A 455 -21.93 3.89 29.72
N VAL A 456 -20.83 3.30 29.26
CA VAL A 456 -19.94 3.93 28.28
C VAL A 456 -20.61 3.96 26.91
N ALA A 457 -21.46 2.98 26.59
CA ALA A 457 -22.16 2.94 25.31
C ALA A 457 -23.20 4.05 25.18
N GLY A 458 -23.83 4.45 26.28
CA GLY A 458 -24.79 5.56 26.35
C GLY A 458 -24.19 6.96 26.25
N GLN A 459 -22.86 7.10 26.10
CA GLN A 459 -22.26 8.41 25.80
C GLN A 459 -22.81 8.97 24.49
N ALA A 460 -23.04 10.29 24.45
CA ALA A 460 -23.74 10.95 23.35
C ALA A 460 -23.05 10.80 21.99
N THR A 461 -21.74 10.61 21.96
CA THR A 461 -20.95 10.48 20.73
C THR A 461 -19.90 9.37 20.83
N ALA A 462 -19.51 8.82 19.67
CA ALA A 462 -18.53 7.74 19.59
C ALA A 462 -17.15 8.16 20.12
N GLU A 463 -16.72 9.39 19.80
CA GLU A 463 -15.48 9.98 20.31
C GLU A 463 -15.50 10.18 21.83
N GLY A 464 -16.67 10.45 22.41
CA GLY A 464 -16.87 10.60 23.85
C GLY A 464 -16.59 9.33 24.64
N GLN A 465 -16.76 8.15 24.03
CA GLN A 465 -16.64 6.86 24.69
C GLN A 465 -15.21 6.60 25.22
N LEU A 466 -14.17 7.02 24.49
CA LEU A 466 -12.80 6.93 24.99
C LEU A 466 -12.62 7.72 26.29
N PHE A 467 -13.15 8.94 26.33
CA PHE A 467 -13.06 9.79 27.50
C PHE A 467 -13.95 9.28 28.65
N GLY A 468 -15.09 8.66 28.35
CA GLY A 468 -15.93 7.99 29.32
C GLY A 468 -15.20 6.86 30.06
N VAL A 469 -14.40 6.07 29.34
CA VAL A 469 -13.50 5.06 29.94
C VAL A 469 -12.41 5.73 30.79
N LEU A 470 -11.74 6.75 30.25
CA LEU A 470 -10.68 7.47 30.99
C LEU A 470 -11.21 8.15 32.26
N GLY A 471 -12.47 8.57 32.27
CA GLY A 471 -13.17 9.12 33.43
C GLY A 471 -13.28 8.15 34.61
N GLN A 472 -13.16 6.84 34.36
CA GLN A 472 -13.15 5.81 35.40
C GLN A 472 -11.77 5.62 36.05
N PHE A 473 -10.73 6.22 35.49
CA PHE A 473 -9.36 6.03 35.93
C PHE A 473 -8.81 7.28 36.66
N PRO A 474 -7.86 7.12 37.59
CA PRO A 474 -7.11 8.24 38.15
C PRO A 474 -6.46 9.08 37.05
N LEU A 475 -6.25 10.37 37.30
CA LEU A 475 -5.64 11.28 36.32
C LEU A 475 -6.45 11.44 35.01
N ALA A 476 -7.75 11.16 35.01
CA ALA A 476 -8.64 11.29 33.86
C ALA A 476 -8.42 12.60 33.08
N THR A 477 -8.42 13.75 33.77
CA THR A 477 -8.17 15.07 33.17
C THR A 477 -6.82 15.14 32.43
N VAL A 478 -5.76 14.59 33.02
CA VAL A 478 -4.42 14.58 32.40
C VAL A 478 -4.45 13.69 31.16
N MET A 479 -5.07 12.51 31.23
CA MET A 479 -5.18 11.60 30.09
C MET A 479 -6.03 12.18 28.97
N THR A 480 -7.12 12.89 29.28
CA THR A 480 -7.93 13.63 28.29
C THR A 480 -7.08 14.65 27.54
N VAL A 481 -6.27 15.45 28.24
CA VAL A 481 -5.35 16.40 27.60
C VAL A 481 -4.30 15.69 26.75
N VAL A 482 -3.78 14.54 27.21
CA VAL A 482 -2.84 13.71 26.43
C VAL A 482 -3.50 13.20 25.15
N VAL A 483 -4.74 12.70 25.21
CA VAL A 483 -5.50 12.26 24.03
C VAL A 483 -5.71 13.41 23.05
N MET A 484 -6.10 14.59 23.52
CA MET A 484 -6.26 15.77 22.65
C MET A 484 -4.93 16.17 21.99
N ALA A 485 -3.83 16.16 22.74
CA ALA A 485 -2.50 16.44 22.20
C ALA A 485 -2.06 15.39 21.17
N LEU A 486 -2.28 14.10 21.45
CA LEU A 486 -2.02 12.99 20.52
C LEU A 486 -2.75 13.20 19.19
N VAL A 487 -4.05 13.47 19.26
CA VAL A 487 -4.88 13.69 18.07
C VAL A 487 -4.45 14.93 17.31
N ALA A 488 -4.14 16.03 18.00
CA ALA A 488 -3.65 17.25 17.37
C ALA A 488 -2.30 17.05 16.64
N ILE A 489 -1.39 16.30 17.25
CA ILE A 489 -0.11 15.95 16.62
C ILE A 489 -0.34 15.04 15.41
N PHE A 490 -1.16 13.99 15.54
CA PHE A 490 -1.50 13.12 14.40
C PHE A 490 -2.16 13.89 13.26
N PHE A 491 -3.02 14.87 13.58
CA PHE A 491 -3.64 15.74 12.60
C PHE A 491 -2.57 16.47 11.79
N VAL A 492 -1.66 17.16 12.48
CA VAL A 492 -0.62 17.98 11.83
C VAL A 492 0.35 17.10 11.02
N SER A 493 0.83 15.99 11.60
CA SER A 493 1.76 15.09 10.91
C SER A 493 1.10 14.34 9.74
N GLY A 494 -0.17 13.94 9.91
CA GLY A 494 -0.93 13.25 8.87
C GLY A 494 -1.25 14.16 7.69
N ALA A 495 -1.69 15.40 7.98
CA ALA A 495 -1.93 16.42 6.96
C ALA A 495 -0.65 16.73 6.17
N ASP A 496 0.51 16.81 6.84
CA ASP A 496 1.81 16.99 6.19
C ASP A 496 2.16 15.86 5.24
N ALA A 497 2.13 14.63 5.73
CA ALA A 497 2.52 13.47 4.96
C ALA A 497 1.61 13.26 3.73
N ALA A 498 0.29 13.45 3.89
CA ALA A 498 -0.66 13.34 2.79
C ALA A 498 -0.54 14.49 1.77
N SER A 499 -0.24 15.71 2.24
CA SER A 499 0.01 16.87 1.35
C SER A 499 1.27 16.71 0.51
N ILE A 500 2.32 16.11 1.08
CA ILE A 500 3.53 15.74 0.35
C ILE A 500 3.21 14.71 -0.74
N VAL A 501 2.39 13.69 -0.47
CA VAL A 501 2.03 12.70 -1.51
C VAL A 501 1.22 13.33 -2.63
N MET A 502 0.20 14.15 -2.34
CA MET A 502 -0.55 14.85 -3.39
C MET A 502 0.35 15.82 -4.18
N GLY A 503 1.31 16.46 -3.51
CA GLY A 503 2.34 17.26 -4.15
C GLY A 503 3.21 16.45 -5.11
N SER A 504 3.69 15.29 -4.67
CA SER A 504 4.48 14.35 -5.49
C SER A 504 3.70 13.92 -6.73
N LEU A 505 2.44 13.50 -6.57
CA LEU A 505 1.56 13.10 -7.69
C LEU A 505 1.31 14.27 -8.66
N SER A 506 1.22 15.50 -8.13
CA SER A 506 1.03 16.72 -8.94
C SER A 506 2.29 17.17 -9.69
N GLU A 507 3.47 16.73 -9.26
CA GLU A 507 4.78 17.14 -9.79
C GLU A 507 5.54 15.99 -10.46
N GLY A 508 4.81 15.01 -11.01
CA GLY A 508 5.38 13.93 -11.84
C GLY A 508 6.05 12.81 -11.05
N GLY A 509 5.69 12.62 -9.78
CA GLY A 509 6.20 11.54 -8.92
C GLY A 509 7.52 11.87 -8.24
N THR A 510 7.85 13.15 -8.08
CA THR A 510 9.07 13.62 -7.38
C THR A 510 9.02 13.32 -5.89
N LEU A 511 10.15 12.91 -5.33
CA LEU A 511 10.27 12.66 -3.89
C LEU A 511 10.12 13.93 -3.04
N ALA A 512 10.53 15.07 -3.60
CA ALA A 512 10.54 16.36 -2.92
C ALA A 512 9.69 17.38 -3.72
N PRO A 513 8.36 17.37 -3.54
CA PRO A 513 7.49 18.33 -4.21
C PRO A 513 7.71 19.75 -3.70
N SER A 514 7.34 20.74 -4.51
CA SER A 514 7.47 22.13 -4.12
C SER A 514 6.58 22.48 -2.93
N ARG A 515 7.10 23.29 -1.99
CA ARG A 515 6.37 23.73 -0.80
C ARG A 515 5.03 24.40 -1.12
N ARG A 516 4.93 25.08 -2.28
CA ARG A 516 3.70 25.75 -2.71
C ARG A 516 2.58 24.73 -2.99
N THR A 517 2.91 23.64 -3.67
CA THR A 517 1.96 22.57 -3.98
C THR A 517 1.54 21.84 -2.72
N VAL A 518 2.47 21.58 -1.80
CA VAL A 518 2.18 20.97 -0.48
C VAL A 518 1.24 21.84 0.34
N VAL A 519 1.52 23.15 0.46
CA VAL A 519 0.67 24.09 1.19
C VAL A 519 -0.72 24.20 0.57
N PHE A 520 -0.81 24.26 -0.76
CA PHE A 520 -2.09 24.27 -1.47
C PHE A 520 -2.94 23.04 -1.12
N TRP A 521 -2.35 21.85 -1.25
CA TRP A 521 -3.10 20.61 -1.00
C TRP A 521 -3.51 20.44 0.46
N GLY A 522 -2.67 20.83 1.42
CA GLY A 522 -3.04 20.74 2.82
C GLY A 522 -4.10 21.76 3.23
N ALA A 523 -4.09 22.98 2.65
CA ALA A 523 -5.17 23.94 2.86
C ALA A 523 -6.50 23.45 2.27
N VAL A 524 -6.47 22.90 1.05
CA VAL A 524 -7.66 22.30 0.40
C VAL A 524 -8.16 21.10 1.20
N MET A 525 -7.27 20.26 1.73
CA MET A 525 -7.63 19.13 2.59
C MET A 525 -8.36 19.57 3.86
N GLY A 526 -7.85 20.59 4.56
CA GLY A 526 -8.53 21.17 5.72
C GLY A 526 -9.91 21.72 5.36
N ALA A 527 -10.03 22.37 4.19
CA ALA A 527 -11.32 22.87 3.70
C ALA A 527 -12.29 21.73 3.36
N VAL A 528 -11.83 20.64 2.75
CA VAL A 528 -12.65 19.44 2.49
C VAL A 528 -13.09 18.79 3.80
N ALA A 529 -12.21 18.67 4.80
CA ALA A 529 -12.57 18.14 6.12
C ALA A 529 -13.66 18.98 6.80
N ALA A 530 -13.53 20.31 6.73
CA ALA A 530 -14.56 21.23 7.23
C ALA A 530 -15.91 21.06 6.50
N VAL A 531 -15.89 20.94 5.17
CA VAL A 531 -17.09 20.68 4.37
C VAL A 531 -17.73 19.34 4.75
N MET A 532 -16.93 18.28 4.91
CA MET A 532 -17.46 16.96 5.29
C MET A 532 -18.22 17.00 6.62
N LEU A 533 -17.73 17.76 7.61
CA LEU A 533 -18.45 17.97 8.87
C LEU A 533 -19.74 18.77 8.66
N LEU A 534 -19.68 19.87 7.91
CA LEU A 534 -20.86 20.72 7.63
C LEU A 534 -21.99 19.97 6.92
N VAL A 535 -21.62 19.01 6.05
CA VAL A 535 -22.57 18.17 5.31
C VAL A 535 -23.31 17.19 6.23
N GLY A 536 -22.67 16.72 7.30
CA GLY A 536 -23.28 15.81 8.27
C GLY A 536 -24.35 16.46 9.15
N GLY A 537 -24.40 17.79 9.22
CA GLY A 537 -25.38 18.50 10.04
C GLY A 537 -25.18 18.21 11.52
N ASP A 538 -26.21 17.65 12.16
CA ASP A 538 -26.17 17.23 13.56
C ASP A 538 -25.38 15.92 13.76
N GLU A 539 -25.25 15.10 12.71
CA GLU A 539 -24.46 13.87 12.68
C GLU A 539 -23.23 14.05 11.79
N ALA A 540 -22.28 14.86 12.26
CA ALA A 540 -21.07 15.19 11.51
C ALA A 540 -20.32 13.95 10.97
N LEU A 541 -20.32 12.84 11.71
CA LEU A 541 -19.72 11.57 11.30
C LEU A 541 -20.35 11.00 10.02
N THR A 542 -21.66 11.10 9.86
CA THR A 542 -22.40 10.59 8.69
C THR A 542 -21.93 11.29 7.40
N GLY A 543 -21.73 12.62 7.45
CA GLY A 543 -21.20 13.38 6.31
C GLY A 543 -19.80 12.92 5.89
N LEU A 544 -18.93 12.64 6.87
CA LEU A 544 -17.59 12.11 6.64
C LEU A 544 -17.62 10.75 5.96
N GLN A 545 -18.41 9.82 6.49
CA GLN A 545 -18.49 8.44 5.97
C GLN A 545 -19.00 8.42 4.53
N ASN A 546 -20.10 9.14 4.27
CA ASN A 546 -20.76 9.14 2.96
C ASN A 546 -19.84 9.64 1.85
N LEU A 547 -19.21 10.80 2.06
CA LEU A 547 -18.33 11.43 1.08
C LEU A 547 -17.06 10.59 0.84
N THR A 548 -16.56 9.90 1.87
CA THR A 548 -15.42 8.98 1.75
C THR A 548 -15.75 7.80 0.84
N ILE A 549 -16.92 7.17 1.02
CA ILE A 549 -17.35 6.02 0.21
C ILE A 549 -17.49 6.41 -1.26
N ILE A 550 -18.13 7.55 -1.53
CA ILE A 550 -18.32 8.05 -2.90
C ILE A 550 -16.97 8.34 -3.57
N ALA A 551 -16.05 8.99 -2.85
CA ALA A 551 -14.73 9.33 -3.38
C ALA A 551 -13.83 8.09 -3.61
N ALA A 552 -13.99 7.04 -2.81
CA ALA A 552 -13.18 5.83 -2.90
C ALA A 552 -13.57 4.92 -4.07
N LEU A 553 -14.85 4.90 -4.47
CA LEU A 553 -15.36 3.96 -5.47
C LEU A 553 -14.60 4.00 -6.82
N PRO A 554 -14.35 5.16 -7.45
CA PRO A 554 -13.57 5.20 -8.69
C PRO A 554 -12.15 4.65 -8.50
N PHE A 555 -11.54 4.93 -7.35
CA PHE A 555 -10.19 4.47 -7.05
C PHE A 555 -10.15 2.96 -6.76
N ALA A 556 -11.22 2.36 -6.22
CA ALA A 556 -11.33 0.91 -6.06
C ALA A 556 -11.16 0.19 -7.41
N LEU A 557 -11.75 0.73 -8.49
CA LEU A 557 -11.59 0.18 -9.85
C LEU A 557 -10.15 0.35 -10.37
N VAL A 558 -9.49 1.47 -10.05
CA VAL A 558 -8.06 1.66 -10.33
C VAL A 558 -7.25 0.56 -9.62
N MET A 559 -7.54 0.26 -8.36
CA MET A 559 -6.83 -0.79 -7.62
C MET A 559 -6.98 -2.19 -8.23
N VAL A 560 -8.14 -2.53 -8.77
CA VAL A 560 -8.33 -3.78 -9.53
C VAL A 560 -7.40 -3.81 -10.73
N GLY A 561 -7.38 -2.74 -11.54
CA GLY A 561 -6.48 -2.62 -12.67
C GLY A 561 -5.01 -2.69 -12.26
N LEU A 562 -4.65 -2.11 -11.12
CA LEU A 562 -3.31 -2.14 -10.56
C LEU A 562 -2.88 -3.55 -10.14
N ALA A 563 -3.75 -4.32 -9.50
CA ALA A 563 -3.48 -5.71 -9.16
C ALA A 563 -3.24 -6.57 -10.42
N VAL A 564 -4.05 -6.38 -11.47
CA VAL A 564 -3.86 -7.07 -12.76
C VAL A 564 -2.55 -6.64 -13.43
N ALA A 565 -2.23 -5.35 -13.41
CA ALA A 565 -0.98 -4.82 -13.95
C ALA A 565 0.23 -5.44 -13.24
N LEU A 566 0.22 -5.44 -11.90
CA LEU A 566 1.27 -6.02 -11.08
C LEU A 566 1.44 -7.52 -11.33
N ALA A 567 0.35 -8.30 -11.39
CA ALA A 567 0.40 -9.72 -11.71
C ALA A 567 1.03 -10.00 -13.08
N LYS A 568 0.73 -9.17 -14.08
CA LYS A 568 1.35 -9.26 -15.40
C LYS A 568 2.83 -8.87 -15.36
N ASP A 569 3.18 -7.86 -14.58
CA ASP A 569 4.54 -7.33 -14.50
C ASP A 569 5.53 -8.28 -13.83
N VAL A 570 5.14 -8.91 -12.71
CA VAL A 570 6.00 -9.86 -12.00
C VAL A 570 6.21 -11.15 -12.78
N ARG A 571 5.29 -11.50 -13.68
CA ARG A 571 5.42 -12.65 -14.58
C ARG A 571 6.53 -12.45 -15.62
N SER A 572 6.75 -11.21 -16.05
CA SER A 572 7.80 -10.84 -16.99
C SER A 572 9.03 -10.25 -16.30
N ASP A 573 9.21 -10.51 -15.00
CA ASP A 573 10.42 -10.11 -14.28
C ASP A 573 11.66 -10.84 -14.83
N PRO A 574 12.81 -10.17 -15.02
CA PRO A 574 14.03 -10.80 -15.52
C PRO A 574 14.45 -12.05 -14.73
N MET A 575 14.25 -12.07 -13.41
CA MET A 575 14.57 -13.23 -12.57
C MET A 575 13.64 -14.41 -12.85
N MET A 576 12.37 -14.16 -13.18
CA MET A 576 11.44 -15.21 -13.58
C MET A 576 11.74 -15.73 -14.99
N LEU A 577 12.16 -14.85 -15.89
CA LEU A 577 12.58 -15.22 -17.24
C LEU A 577 13.88 -16.04 -17.22
N ARG A 578 14.88 -15.66 -16.42
CA ARG A 578 16.12 -16.44 -16.21
C ARG A 578 15.83 -17.89 -15.84
N HIS A 579 14.94 -18.10 -14.87
CA HIS A 579 14.61 -19.45 -14.42
C HIS A 579 13.91 -20.27 -15.50
N THR A 580 13.01 -19.64 -16.27
CA THR A 580 12.29 -20.32 -17.35
C THR A 580 13.25 -20.69 -18.49
N VAL A 581 14.03 -19.72 -18.97
CA VAL A 581 15.00 -19.93 -20.06
C VAL A 581 16.08 -20.93 -19.65
N ALA A 582 16.59 -20.87 -18.43
CA ALA A 582 17.59 -21.83 -17.95
C ALA A 582 17.02 -23.25 -17.86
N ALA A 583 15.79 -23.42 -17.37
CA ALA A 583 15.15 -24.72 -17.30
C ALA A 583 14.92 -25.31 -18.70
N GLU A 584 14.38 -24.53 -19.63
CA GLU A 584 14.16 -24.94 -21.01
C GLU A 584 15.46 -25.28 -21.75
N ALA A 585 16.50 -24.44 -21.60
CA ALA A 585 17.80 -24.67 -22.21
C ALA A 585 18.47 -25.95 -21.68
N VAL A 586 18.41 -26.18 -20.37
CA VAL A 586 18.96 -27.40 -19.76
C VAL A 586 18.16 -28.64 -20.15
N GLU A 587 16.82 -28.56 -20.15
CA GLU A 587 15.96 -29.68 -20.56
C GLU A 587 16.24 -30.08 -22.01
N GLN A 588 16.30 -29.11 -22.93
CA GLN A 588 16.63 -29.38 -24.33
C GLN A 588 18.04 -29.95 -24.49
N ALA A 589 19.02 -29.40 -23.78
CA ALA A 589 20.38 -29.91 -23.84
C ALA A 589 20.51 -31.34 -23.28
N VAL A 590 19.73 -31.69 -22.25
CA VAL A 590 19.64 -33.05 -21.72
C VAL A 590 18.96 -34.00 -22.71
N VAL A 591 17.83 -33.60 -23.30
CA VAL A 591 17.13 -34.42 -24.30
C VAL A 591 18.02 -34.68 -25.52
N GLU A 592 18.69 -33.64 -26.02
CA GLU A 592 19.60 -33.76 -27.17
C GLU A 592 20.84 -34.60 -26.82
N GLY A 593 21.40 -34.37 -25.62
CA GLY A 593 22.52 -35.13 -25.09
C GLY A 593 22.23 -36.63 -25.03
N ILE A 594 21.10 -37.01 -24.42
CA ILE A 594 20.66 -38.41 -24.34
C ILE A 594 20.39 -38.99 -25.73
N THR A 595 19.73 -38.23 -26.60
CA THR A 595 19.36 -38.69 -27.94
C THR A 595 20.59 -38.98 -28.82
N ARG A 596 21.64 -38.15 -28.73
CA ARG A 596 22.85 -38.29 -29.56
C ARG A 596 23.94 -39.14 -28.93
N HIS A 597 24.07 -39.09 -27.61
CA HIS A 597 25.23 -39.62 -26.89
C HIS A 597 24.86 -40.65 -25.81
N GLY A 598 23.58 -40.95 -25.61
CA GLY A 598 23.13 -41.86 -24.55
C GLY A 598 23.40 -41.30 -23.16
N ASP A 599 23.83 -42.15 -22.23
CA ASP A 599 24.11 -41.73 -20.85
C ASP A 599 25.45 -40.96 -20.72
N ASP A 600 26.31 -41.00 -21.75
CA ASP A 600 27.65 -40.43 -21.76
C ASP A 600 27.68 -39.02 -22.38
N PHE A 601 27.03 -38.04 -21.72
CA PHE A 601 27.08 -36.64 -22.15
C PHE A 601 27.38 -35.66 -21.00
N VAL A 602 27.89 -34.48 -21.36
CA VAL A 602 28.13 -33.35 -20.45
C VAL A 602 27.57 -32.06 -21.05
N LEU A 603 27.12 -31.14 -20.20
CA LEU A 603 26.68 -29.82 -20.63
C LEU A 603 27.89 -28.88 -20.73
N VAL A 604 28.12 -28.32 -21.92
CA VAL A 604 29.20 -27.36 -22.18
C VAL A 604 28.60 -26.02 -22.56
N VAL A 605 29.15 -24.93 -22.01
CA VAL A 605 28.77 -23.55 -22.34
C VAL A 605 29.88 -22.96 -23.20
N GLU A 606 29.60 -22.73 -24.48
CA GLU A 606 30.56 -22.16 -25.44
C GLU A 606 29.96 -20.94 -26.16
N PRO A 607 30.79 -19.97 -26.59
CA PRO A 607 30.34 -18.89 -27.45
C PRO A 607 29.73 -19.45 -28.75
N ALA A 608 28.50 -19.05 -29.07
CA ALA A 608 27.92 -19.36 -30.36
C ALA A 608 28.70 -18.62 -31.48
N PRO A 609 28.93 -19.24 -32.65
CA PRO A 609 29.47 -18.53 -33.80
C PRO A 609 28.57 -17.34 -34.12
N ASP A 610 29.19 -16.23 -34.53
CA ASP A 610 28.59 -14.91 -34.69
C ASP A 610 27.62 -14.85 -35.90
N THR A 611 26.58 -15.69 -35.89
CA THR A 611 25.46 -15.61 -36.82
C THR A 611 24.49 -14.56 -36.30
N ALA A 612 24.72 -13.32 -36.71
CA ALA A 612 23.80 -12.18 -36.69
C ALA A 612 22.59 -12.30 -35.73
N GLY A 613 22.72 -11.72 -34.54
CA GLY A 613 21.60 -11.07 -33.84
C GLY A 613 20.59 -11.92 -33.07
N ASN A 614 20.72 -13.24 -33.01
CA ASN A 614 19.71 -14.10 -32.39
C ASN A 614 20.29 -14.97 -31.26
N GLY A 615 20.68 -14.35 -30.14
CA GLY A 615 20.91 -15.07 -28.89
C GLY A 615 19.64 -15.85 -28.49
N VAL A 616 19.76 -17.16 -28.26
CA VAL A 616 18.64 -18.09 -27.99
C VAL A 616 17.48 -17.91 -28.99
N GLY A 617 17.79 -17.73 -30.28
CA GLY A 617 16.78 -17.51 -31.32
C GLY A 617 16.28 -18.77 -32.04
N ASP A 618 16.83 -19.95 -31.77
CA ASP A 618 16.50 -21.16 -32.55
C ASP A 618 15.83 -22.28 -31.74
N THR A 619 15.54 -22.05 -30.46
CA THR A 619 14.74 -22.99 -29.65
C THR A 619 13.26 -22.63 -29.62
N GLY A 620 12.87 -21.55 -30.30
CA GLY A 620 11.50 -21.01 -30.38
C GLY A 620 10.82 -21.13 -31.75
N ALA A 621 11.37 -21.88 -32.70
CA ALA A 621 10.76 -22.11 -34.02
C ALA A 621 9.55 -23.07 -33.97
N ALA A 622 8.65 -22.90 -33.00
CA ALA A 622 7.29 -23.39 -33.03
C ALA A 622 6.43 -22.70 -31.95
N ARG A 623 5.99 -21.46 -32.20
CA ARG A 623 4.60 -21.01 -31.95
C ARG A 623 4.43 -19.50 -32.22
N THR A 624 3.77 -19.22 -33.33
CA THR A 624 3.07 -17.98 -33.64
C THR A 624 2.17 -17.56 -32.45
N PRO A 625 2.08 -16.26 -32.11
CA PRO A 625 1.14 -15.82 -31.08
C PRO A 625 -0.28 -16.16 -31.51
N VAL A 626 -1.02 -16.81 -30.62
CA VAL A 626 -2.43 -17.16 -30.80
C VAL A 626 -3.24 -15.88 -31.02
N ALA A 627 -3.48 -15.56 -32.29
CA ALA A 627 -4.52 -14.65 -32.71
C ALA A 627 -5.87 -15.33 -32.49
N ALA A 628 -6.71 -14.68 -31.68
CA ALA A 628 -8.17 -14.71 -31.68
C ALA A 628 -8.85 -16.04 -32.10
N VAL A 629 -9.36 -16.76 -31.08
CA VAL A 629 -10.41 -17.77 -31.26
C VAL A 629 -11.64 -17.10 -31.89
N ARG A 630 -11.80 -17.25 -33.20
CA ARG A 630 -13.08 -17.13 -33.88
C ARG A 630 -13.15 -18.21 -34.96
N ARG A 631 -13.54 -19.43 -34.59
CA ARG A 631 -14.02 -20.41 -35.57
C ARG A 631 -15.50 -20.70 -35.36
N ARG A 632 -16.22 -20.14 -36.33
CA ARG A 632 -17.54 -20.47 -36.82
C ARG A 632 -17.72 -21.99 -36.89
N THR A 633 -18.83 -22.43 -36.31
CA THR A 633 -19.58 -23.65 -36.58
C THR A 633 -19.66 -23.99 -38.07
N GLU A 634 -19.31 -25.23 -38.44
CA GLU A 634 -20.06 -26.10 -39.37
C GLU A 634 -19.36 -27.47 -39.54
N ASN A 635 -20.10 -28.54 -39.20
CA ASN A 635 -20.21 -29.87 -39.84
C ASN A 635 -18.98 -30.50 -40.56
N ARG A 636 -18.65 -31.80 -40.44
CA ARG A 636 -19.46 -33.01 -40.17
C ARG A 636 -18.53 -34.24 -40.03
N GLY A 637 -18.78 -35.06 -39.00
CA GLY A 637 -18.83 -36.53 -38.99
C GLY A 637 -17.64 -37.40 -39.46
N ARG A 638 -17.09 -38.20 -38.53
CA ARG A 638 -17.18 -39.68 -38.46
C ARG A 638 -16.43 -40.21 -37.21
N GLY A 639 -17.04 -41.15 -36.47
CA GLY A 639 -16.47 -41.81 -35.26
C GLY A 639 -15.34 -42.80 -35.60
N VAL A 640 -14.77 -43.60 -34.70
CA VAL A 640 -15.31 -44.39 -33.57
C VAL A 640 -14.13 -44.97 -32.74
N ALA A 641 -14.42 -45.29 -31.47
CA ALA A 641 -13.87 -46.32 -30.55
C ALA A 641 -12.49 -46.25 -29.86
N ASP A 642 -12.63 -46.45 -28.55
CA ASP A 642 -11.76 -46.92 -27.47
C ASP A 642 -11.22 -48.35 -27.68
N VAL A 643 -9.93 -48.62 -27.40
CA VAL A 643 -9.40 -49.91 -26.86
C VAL A 643 -7.98 -49.73 -26.24
N GLY A 644 -7.87 -49.92 -24.92
CA GLY A 644 -6.99 -50.93 -24.27
C GLY A 644 -5.45 -50.73 -24.18
N SER A 645 -4.98 -50.66 -22.93
CA SER A 645 -3.60 -50.95 -22.50
C SER A 645 -3.20 -52.43 -22.74
N PRO A 646 -1.88 -52.71 -22.83
CA PRO A 646 -1.37 -53.94 -22.25
C PRO A 646 -0.04 -53.76 -21.48
N VAL A 647 0.03 -54.40 -20.31
CA VAL A 647 1.26 -54.94 -19.72
C VAL A 647 1.31 -56.43 -20.10
N PRO A 648 2.49 -56.98 -20.41
CA PRO A 648 2.86 -58.26 -19.81
C PRO A 648 4.32 -58.26 -19.29
N GLY A 649 4.52 -58.90 -18.15
CA GLY A 649 5.85 -59.26 -17.65
C GLY A 649 6.32 -60.61 -18.18
N ASP A 650 7.58 -60.94 -17.89
CA ASP A 650 8.06 -62.31 -17.89
C ASP A 650 9.12 -62.52 -16.78
N ARG A 651 9.18 -63.77 -16.30
CA ARG A 651 9.82 -64.32 -15.10
C ARG A 651 11.21 -64.90 -15.38
N SER A 652 12.05 -64.97 -14.32
CA SER A 652 12.98 -66.04 -13.90
C SER A 652 14.01 -65.40 -12.95
N ASP A 653 14.35 -65.90 -11.76
CA ASP A 653 14.06 -67.09 -10.95
C ASP A 653 13.91 -66.68 -9.48
#